data_AF-A0AAE0DD62-F1
#
_entry.id   AF-A0AAE0DD62-F1
#
_cell.length_a   1.000
_cell.length_b   1.000
_cell.length_c   1.000
_cell.angle_alpha   90.00
_cell.angle_beta   90.00
_cell.angle_gamma   90.00
#
_symmetry.space_group_name_H-M   'P 1'
#
loop_
_entity.id
_entity.type
_entity.pdbx_description
1 polymer ?
#
loop_
_entity_poly.entity_id
_entity_poly.type
_entity_poly.pdbx_seq_one_letter_code
_entity_poly.pdbx_strand_id
1 'polypeptide(L)'
;MRFLNCLVGLSWLGSQALLFADTVTAYPTSTDVTFIDDPIVNETTAWAQLDGDVEYHGPKRRDDKTPLRIMALGASIVFGVGSPDQNSYRKVLRQQLRHDGHPVDMVGTKNSGNMKDNDVEAVSGFIVSEIHDLSKASYKFKPNMVIINAGTNDIVRSIDNANQHIRFRNMIQGLWDNISPGTVVIATTILPIGGEADVRRQAVNEKYREVVRELYAQGRPIFLAEMDGHIALSDLDDGVHPNAQGFKKMAGPIYAAIGRARFQGRLVEPLDAGDALDQGGVGCHKVPGNGINAGALTQVGSGYDDGEYIHDAQDMGAVVTITSDWDHDQWFFARIFRSDRDDLLGWIKNGDKVLYAVRRNDGDGKFTLIGDLDVHDNCIQRGVQWVDLNGDGLDDFVCIGSDGAVFASINNGNGGGGTLPSFTHIGTWKARDPAYAQADIRIADIDGDGRADFIGLRGNGDAWVWRNGGIGNKPSYFQAMGKRFEGKGMGNLAGTRFEDLNGDGRADWLWVADNGQATTYTNSRSCHWGREGDGLYSAWRIGTNKASGKSPTHTGGMADGIRNRIHFARVYGSPQDFGLLSRKDYVWMEHKELSNGKHEFKVRVWKSKGYGATKPEADGNFYCDMTGNGRDDYIWVLSKGEMDLFENAGKDFIANGESYWKQPGQKAFFKPPRDLDRRDIHLTDFDGDGRCDIIHVDHNNGNRVEMWKNNYTPGGGFSWQYIANPAPVLNCPEKRGVGFRDWPIRFADITGSGRADYVCVEKDGRMWGWTQDGNGGWTHVDQFFSAKGHDRANLQFADVDGDGKADIIWIEKFTGDSFVYYNLGRRDIGGSRYHWATIPAGGPEKAYVGSFAGSCQYFPDFDGDGRADLHSIQATFPNTAVTAYNRCGGNRNGDDWDPSYEPEIVMPPPGQPIEGTPGGGGAQPIEDGWKEIPCTHQGITDASKDAEWRWDQVLTPSAWAAALRNYKSDNESNPNFVFTRSVSNFFNGPESMDCHQLTGSNGCTGGSSSQCHDTNAPAGYFILNSFRNINAILWNTYEALQDSYSDAETSIKPFGETFSPVKNSDLSVAILIDILTLGYGAAMAPTWNKAIRNVPWAKNNGDDFGTLKDFTNDMVKGGFTLTKDLIGKVVTSPDKALTANLKLVINAWETALDKFATEIFSGKGDRLSKMIANGKMISSVTVIPSTKELRADIDKALYATLIPVGWKVSNRDLNPLYASLNLSHRFEEETDSGQRADSI
;
A
#
# COMPACT_ATOMS: atom_id res chain seq x y z
N MET A 1 11.80 -49.85 47.84
CA MET A 1 11.92 -48.66 46.97
C MET A 1 12.60 -48.91 45.61
N ARG A 2 13.46 -49.93 45.41
CA ARG A 2 13.94 -50.28 44.05
C ARG A 2 12.98 -51.14 43.21
N PHE A 3 12.03 -51.85 43.84
CA PHE A 3 10.94 -52.55 43.14
C PHE A 3 9.89 -51.58 42.55
N LEU A 4 9.70 -50.41 43.17
CA LEU A 4 8.86 -49.34 42.61
C LEU A 4 9.52 -48.68 41.39
N ASN A 5 10.84 -48.51 41.36
CA ASN A 5 11.51 -47.96 40.17
C ASN A 5 11.61 -48.95 39.00
N CYS A 6 11.58 -50.26 39.25
CA CYS A 6 11.39 -51.26 38.18
C CYS A 6 9.95 -51.27 37.65
N LEU A 7 8.94 -51.08 38.50
CA LEU A 7 7.54 -50.93 38.07
C LEU A 7 7.31 -49.63 37.30
N VAL A 8 8.03 -48.55 37.63
CA VAL A 8 7.96 -47.26 36.89
C VAL A 8 8.72 -47.32 35.55
N GLY A 9 9.80 -48.10 35.46
CA GLY A 9 10.49 -48.38 34.20
C GLY A 9 9.72 -49.34 33.27
N LEU A 10 9.06 -50.36 33.83
CA LEU A 10 8.21 -51.30 33.09
C LEU A 10 6.82 -50.74 32.78
N SER A 11 6.28 -49.80 33.57
CA SER A 11 5.09 -49.06 33.18
C SER A 11 5.38 -48.14 32.00
N TRP A 12 6.61 -47.63 31.84
CA TRP A 12 6.95 -46.78 30.70
C TRP A 12 7.10 -47.57 29.38
N LEU A 13 7.67 -48.78 29.43
CA LEU A 13 7.72 -49.70 28.28
C LEU A 13 6.37 -50.41 28.01
N GLY A 14 5.62 -50.75 29.07
CA GLY A 14 4.30 -51.36 28.98
C GLY A 14 3.20 -50.40 28.54
N SER A 15 3.28 -49.11 28.88
CA SER A 15 2.32 -48.09 28.41
C SER A 15 2.48 -47.82 26.92
N GLN A 16 3.70 -47.93 26.38
CA GLN A 16 3.92 -47.84 24.94
C GLN A 16 3.36 -49.07 24.23
N ALA A 17 3.44 -50.28 24.81
CA ALA A 17 2.83 -51.49 24.25
C ALA A 17 1.30 -51.54 24.33
N LEU A 18 0.70 -51.03 25.42
CA LEU A 18 -0.76 -50.98 25.62
C LEU A 18 -1.44 -49.90 24.75
N LEU A 19 -0.74 -48.80 24.43
CA LEU A 19 -1.24 -47.78 23.48
C LEU A 19 -1.34 -48.28 22.02
N PHE A 20 -0.78 -49.44 21.68
CA PHE A 20 -0.94 -50.06 20.35
C PHE A 20 -2.08 -51.09 20.27
N ALA A 21 -2.75 -51.44 21.38
CA ALA A 21 -3.81 -52.47 21.39
C ALA A 21 -5.24 -51.91 21.24
N ASP A 22 -5.48 -50.61 21.47
CA ASP A 22 -6.85 -50.05 21.52
C ASP A 22 -7.41 -49.53 20.17
N THR A 23 -6.66 -49.62 19.05
CA THR A 23 -7.15 -49.17 17.72
C THR A 23 -7.58 -50.29 16.76
N VAL A 24 -7.76 -51.54 17.21
CA VAL A 24 -8.23 -52.63 16.34
C VAL A 24 -9.43 -53.37 16.93
N THR A 25 -10.48 -52.65 17.33
CA THR A 25 -11.83 -53.22 17.35
C THR A 25 -12.88 -52.14 17.07
N ALA A 26 -13.75 -52.42 16.09
CA ALA A 26 -15.04 -51.79 15.76
C ALA A 26 -15.09 -50.76 14.61
N TYR A 27 -15.29 -51.28 13.40
CA TYR A 27 -16.18 -50.67 12.39
C TYR A 27 -17.18 -51.73 11.93
N PRO A 28 -18.50 -51.58 12.19
CA PRO A 28 -19.52 -52.02 11.26
C PRO A 28 -19.95 -50.85 10.37
N THR A 29 -20.44 -51.23 9.19
CA THR A 29 -20.76 -50.41 8.01
C THR A 29 -21.92 -49.42 8.17
N SER A 30 -21.74 -48.23 7.57
CA SER A 30 -22.66 -47.24 6.96
C SER A 30 -24.17 -47.22 7.28
N THR A 31 -24.76 -46.02 7.50
CA THR A 31 -25.61 -45.19 6.57
C THR A 31 -26.45 -44.15 7.34
N ASP A 32 -26.63 -42.98 6.73
CA ASP A 32 -27.77 -42.02 6.81
C ASP A 32 -27.86 -40.85 7.82
N VAL A 33 -27.65 -39.64 7.25
CA VAL A 33 -28.44 -38.38 7.21
C VAL A 33 -29.39 -38.02 8.38
N THR A 34 -29.23 -36.83 8.99
CA THR A 34 -30.14 -35.64 8.91
C THR A 34 -29.84 -34.54 9.96
N PHE A 35 -30.23 -33.31 9.57
CA PHE A 35 -30.05 -31.97 10.14
C PHE A 35 -30.72 -31.71 11.52
N ILE A 36 -30.31 -30.62 12.21
CA ILE A 36 -31.12 -29.41 12.59
C ILE A 36 -30.59 -28.69 13.88
N ASP A 37 -30.46 -27.36 13.74
CA ASP A 37 -30.55 -26.17 14.63
C ASP A 37 -29.59 -25.83 15.82
N ASP A 38 -28.95 -24.66 15.64
CA ASP A 38 -28.42 -23.63 16.58
C ASP A 38 -29.55 -23.02 17.48
N PRO A 39 -29.38 -22.12 18.51
CA PRO A 39 -28.26 -21.18 18.77
C PRO A 39 -27.93 -20.85 20.28
N ILE A 40 -27.02 -19.87 20.50
CA ILE A 40 -26.95 -18.85 21.60
C ILE A 40 -25.75 -18.88 22.61
N VAL A 41 -24.78 -17.97 22.33
CA VAL A 41 -24.24 -16.83 23.14
C VAL A 41 -23.12 -16.97 24.21
N ASN A 42 -22.06 -16.18 23.94
CA ASN A 42 -21.07 -15.40 24.74
C ASN A 42 -19.94 -15.99 25.59
N GLU A 43 -18.73 -15.64 25.10
CA GLU A 43 -17.63 -14.88 25.73
C GLU A 43 -16.74 -15.46 26.86
N THR A 44 -15.44 -15.40 26.54
CA THR A 44 -14.26 -15.09 27.40
C THR A 44 -13.54 -16.21 28.17
N THR A 45 -12.44 -16.66 27.55
CA THR A 45 -11.08 -16.90 28.09
C THR A 45 -10.89 -17.81 29.30
N ALA A 46 -10.32 -19.01 29.06
CA ALA A 46 -8.98 -19.42 29.56
C ALA A 46 -8.77 -20.95 29.42
N TRP A 47 -7.86 -21.32 28.53
CA TRP A 47 -6.95 -22.48 28.53
C TRP A 47 -7.43 -23.90 28.91
N ALA A 48 -7.34 -24.77 27.89
CA ALA A 48 -6.83 -26.16 27.88
C ALA A 48 -7.82 -27.35 27.86
N GLN A 49 -7.50 -28.29 26.94
CA GLN A 49 -7.83 -29.74 26.90
C GLN A 49 -9.25 -30.12 26.44
N LEU A 50 -9.51 -30.94 25.41
CA LEU A 50 -8.73 -32.00 24.71
C LEU A 50 -9.32 -32.30 23.30
N ASP A 51 -8.47 -32.93 22.49
CA ASP A 51 -8.68 -33.74 21.28
C ASP A 51 -8.59 -33.12 19.86
N GLY A 52 -7.38 -33.29 19.31
CA GLY A 52 -7.06 -33.21 17.88
C GLY A 52 -5.58 -32.94 17.63
N ASP A 53 -4.67 -33.73 18.23
CA ASP A 53 -3.20 -33.59 18.04
C ASP A 53 -2.78 -33.91 16.59
N VAL A 54 -3.05 -32.97 15.69
CA VAL A 54 -2.18 -32.67 14.55
C VAL A 54 -1.11 -31.77 15.13
N GLU A 55 0.08 -32.31 15.38
CA GLU A 55 1.19 -31.56 15.95
C GLU A 55 1.56 -30.41 15.00
N TYR A 56 1.02 -29.24 15.34
CA TYR A 56 1.44 -27.94 14.89
C TYR A 56 2.91 -27.77 15.27
N HIS A 57 3.81 -27.94 14.30
CA HIS A 57 5.14 -27.38 14.42
C HIS A 57 5.00 -25.85 14.42
N GLY A 58 5.07 -25.26 15.61
CA GLY A 58 5.36 -23.84 15.75
C GLY A 58 6.60 -23.46 14.91
N PRO A 59 6.70 -22.21 14.45
CA PRO A 59 7.71 -21.80 13.49
C PRO A 59 9.10 -22.13 14.01
N LYS A 60 9.80 -23.02 13.30
CA LYS A 60 11.26 -23.12 13.40
C LYS A 60 11.81 -21.70 13.30
N ARG A 61 12.68 -21.35 14.24
CA ARG A 61 13.37 -20.05 14.28
C ARG A 61 13.91 -19.72 12.90
N ARG A 62 13.57 -18.53 12.42
CA ARG A 62 13.86 -17.95 11.10
C ARG A 62 15.34 -17.54 10.93
N ASP A 63 16.28 -18.19 11.61
CA ASP A 63 17.67 -17.76 11.70
C ASP A 63 18.59 -18.75 10.98
N ASP A 64 19.16 -18.32 9.83
CA ASP A 64 20.53 -18.63 9.34
C ASP A 64 20.73 -18.40 7.81
N LYS A 65 19.80 -17.76 7.09
CA LYS A 65 20.04 -17.33 5.69
C LYS A 65 19.79 -15.84 5.46
N THR A 66 20.65 -15.22 4.65
CA THR A 66 20.64 -13.78 4.35
C THR A 66 19.25 -13.30 3.89
N PRO A 67 18.62 -12.33 4.58
CA PRO A 67 17.39 -11.69 4.12
C PRO A 67 17.59 -11.05 2.73
N LEU A 68 16.60 -11.19 1.85
CA LEU A 68 16.62 -10.65 0.50
C LEU A 68 15.53 -9.61 0.35
N ARG A 69 15.93 -8.36 0.09
CA ARG A 69 15.05 -7.28 -0.35
C ARG A 69 15.21 -7.10 -1.85
N ILE A 70 14.23 -7.59 -2.60
CA ILE A 70 14.31 -7.78 -4.05
C ILE A 70 13.47 -6.72 -4.76
N MET A 71 14.13 -5.87 -5.56
CA MET A 71 13.44 -4.99 -6.50
C MET A 71 13.40 -5.63 -7.89
N ALA A 72 12.21 -5.94 -8.38
CA ALA A 72 12.00 -6.37 -9.76
C ALA A 72 11.79 -5.13 -10.65
N LEU A 73 12.75 -4.83 -11.52
CA LEU A 73 12.82 -3.61 -12.32
C LEU A 73 12.59 -3.90 -13.82
N GLY A 74 11.60 -3.24 -14.43
CA GLY A 74 11.37 -3.40 -15.87
C GLY A 74 10.14 -2.73 -16.45
N ALA A 75 9.53 -3.35 -17.46
CA ALA A 75 8.31 -2.90 -18.12
C ALA A 75 7.19 -3.95 -18.02
N SER A 76 6.37 -4.13 -19.07
CA SER A 76 5.17 -4.99 -19.07
C SER A 76 5.43 -6.45 -18.64
N ILE A 77 6.56 -7.05 -19.04
CA ILE A 77 6.95 -8.42 -18.66
C ILE A 77 7.17 -8.52 -17.15
N VAL A 78 7.88 -7.57 -16.56
CA VAL A 78 8.14 -7.55 -15.10
C VAL A 78 6.86 -7.19 -14.32
N PHE A 79 6.04 -6.31 -14.89
CA PHE A 79 4.72 -5.97 -14.36
C PHE A 79 3.76 -7.17 -14.36
N GLY A 80 3.96 -8.16 -15.25
CA GLY A 80 3.17 -9.39 -15.30
C GLY A 80 2.08 -9.41 -16.38
N VAL A 81 2.12 -8.51 -17.35
CA VAL A 81 1.24 -8.53 -18.53
C VAL A 81 1.43 -9.86 -19.28
N GLY A 82 0.34 -10.55 -19.57
CA GLY A 82 0.33 -11.91 -20.14
C GLY A 82 0.16 -13.03 -19.12
N SER A 83 0.38 -12.77 -17.82
CA SER A 83 0.08 -13.75 -16.77
C SER A 83 -1.38 -13.65 -16.31
N PRO A 84 -2.14 -14.75 -16.16
CA PRO A 84 -3.51 -14.72 -15.64
C PRO A 84 -3.63 -14.09 -14.25
N ASP A 85 -2.58 -14.18 -13.44
CA ASP A 85 -2.52 -13.68 -12.06
C ASP A 85 -1.74 -12.37 -11.92
N GLN A 86 -1.20 -11.83 -13.03
CA GLN A 86 -0.32 -10.67 -13.12
C GLN A 86 0.94 -10.70 -12.21
N ASN A 87 1.34 -11.86 -11.70
CA ASN A 87 2.49 -11.95 -10.78
C ASN A 87 3.85 -11.98 -11.49
N SER A 88 3.89 -12.16 -12.82
CA SER A 88 5.13 -12.39 -13.57
C SER A 88 5.90 -13.63 -13.04
N TYR A 89 7.21 -13.69 -13.27
CA TYR A 89 8.11 -14.70 -12.68
C TYR A 89 8.28 -14.55 -11.15
N ARG A 90 7.83 -13.42 -10.58
CA ARG A 90 8.16 -12.99 -9.22
C ARG A 90 7.61 -13.95 -8.16
N LYS A 91 6.36 -14.40 -8.29
CA LYS A 91 5.73 -15.30 -7.32
C LYS A 91 6.47 -16.63 -7.21
N VAL A 92 6.71 -17.31 -8.34
CA VAL A 92 7.39 -18.61 -8.37
C VAL A 92 8.83 -18.48 -7.85
N LEU A 93 9.54 -17.42 -8.24
CA LEU A 93 10.88 -17.16 -7.74
C LEU A 93 10.90 -16.89 -6.23
N ARG A 94 9.99 -16.04 -5.73
CA ARG A 94 9.85 -15.73 -4.31
C ARG A 94 9.57 -16.99 -3.51
N GLN A 95 8.61 -17.80 -3.95
CA GLN A 95 8.27 -19.09 -3.35
C GLN A 95 9.50 -20.03 -3.27
N GLN A 96 10.29 -20.15 -4.34
CA GLN A 96 11.52 -20.94 -4.31
C GLN A 96 12.57 -20.41 -3.32
N LEU A 97 12.77 -19.09 -3.25
CA LEU A 97 13.72 -18.50 -2.31
C LEU A 97 13.27 -18.64 -0.84
N ARG A 98 11.96 -18.56 -0.58
CA ARG A 98 11.35 -18.82 0.74
C ARG A 98 11.46 -20.30 1.10
N HIS A 99 11.23 -21.20 0.15
CA HIS A 99 11.45 -22.65 0.30
C HIS A 99 12.90 -22.95 0.70
N ASP A 100 13.86 -22.27 0.08
CA ASP A 100 15.27 -22.37 0.42
C ASP A 100 15.62 -21.79 1.80
N GLY A 101 14.69 -21.10 2.48
CA GLY A 101 14.85 -20.55 3.83
C GLY A 101 15.24 -19.07 3.90
N HIS A 102 15.30 -18.35 2.79
CA HIS A 102 15.56 -16.90 2.81
C HIS A 102 14.30 -16.12 3.27
N PRO A 103 14.42 -15.14 4.19
CA PRO A 103 13.46 -14.04 4.28
C PRO A 103 13.44 -13.27 2.95
N VAL A 104 12.27 -13.08 2.34
CA VAL A 104 12.15 -12.33 1.07
C VAL A 104 11.10 -11.24 1.20
N ASP A 105 11.48 -10.05 0.76
CA ASP A 105 10.74 -8.79 0.80
C ASP A 105 10.79 -8.18 -0.61
N MET A 106 9.69 -8.16 -1.36
CA MET A 106 9.67 -7.51 -2.67
C MET A 106 9.47 -6.00 -2.46
N VAL A 107 10.17 -5.17 -3.22
CA VAL A 107 10.05 -3.71 -3.08
C VAL A 107 9.93 -3.01 -4.42
N GLY A 108 9.24 -1.87 -4.40
CA GLY A 108 8.99 -1.02 -5.56
C GLY A 108 7.89 0.00 -5.26
N THR A 109 7.74 0.99 -6.12
CA THR A 109 6.69 2.03 -5.99
C THR A 109 5.34 1.60 -6.55
N LYS A 110 5.28 0.43 -7.21
CA LYS A 110 4.07 -0.13 -7.82
C LYS A 110 3.78 -1.50 -7.22
N ASN A 111 2.56 -1.96 -7.49
CA ASN A 111 2.09 -3.28 -7.13
C ASN A 111 1.42 -3.94 -8.35
N SER A 112 1.62 -5.24 -8.51
CA SER A 112 0.93 -5.99 -9.56
C SER A 112 0.78 -7.46 -9.20
N GLY A 113 -0.38 -8.03 -9.50
CA GLY A 113 -0.71 -9.44 -9.26
C GLY A 113 -1.27 -9.75 -7.87
N ASN A 114 -1.62 -11.01 -7.66
CA ASN A 114 -2.34 -11.48 -6.47
C ASN A 114 -1.46 -12.10 -5.36
N MET A 115 -0.13 -12.09 -5.50
CA MET A 115 0.75 -12.47 -4.38
C MET A 115 0.66 -11.45 -3.25
N LYS A 116 0.90 -11.87 -2.00
CA LYS A 116 0.67 -10.99 -0.84
C LYS A 116 1.66 -9.82 -0.79
N ASP A 117 2.92 -10.12 -1.08
CA ASP A 117 4.02 -9.19 -1.22
C ASP A 117 4.23 -8.95 -2.72
N ASN A 118 3.37 -8.10 -3.32
CA ASN A 118 3.25 -7.90 -4.76
C ASN A 118 3.95 -6.65 -5.31
N ASP A 119 4.86 -6.07 -4.54
CA ASP A 119 5.59 -4.87 -4.96
C ASP A 119 6.49 -5.13 -6.17
N VAL A 120 6.63 -4.10 -6.99
CA VAL A 120 7.35 -4.11 -8.26
C VAL A 120 7.73 -2.70 -8.67
N GLU A 121 8.82 -2.57 -9.42
CA GLU A 121 9.19 -1.33 -10.07
C GLU A 121 9.12 -1.50 -11.59
N ALA A 122 7.90 -1.45 -12.13
CA ALA A 122 7.70 -1.60 -13.56
C ALA A 122 6.51 -0.80 -14.10
N VAL A 123 6.60 -0.34 -15.34
CA VAL A 123 5.51 0.33 -16.06
C VAL A 123 5.44 -0.18 -17.49
N SER A 124 4.24 -0.57 -17.93
CA SER A 124 4.03 -1.07 -19.29
C SER A 124 4.42 -0.03 -20.35
N GLY A 125 5.04 -0.48 -21.44
CA GLY A 125 5.44 0.38 -22.57
C GLY A 125 6.77 1.16 -22.41
N PHE A 126 7.37 1.17 -21.22
CA PHE A 126 8.59 1.94 -20.96
C PHE A 126 9.83 1.39 -21.68
N ILE A 127 10.66 2.29 -22.21
CA ILE A 127 12.00 2.00 -22.75
C ILE A 127 13.09 2.07 -21.66
N VAL A 128 14.31 1.61 -21.95
CA VAL A 128 15.41 1.53 -20.93
C VAL A 128 15.65 2.86 -20.19
N SER A 129 15.60 4.01 -20.86
CA SER A 129 15.79 5.32 -20.20
C SER A 129 14.66 5.68 -19.25
N GLU A 130 13.41 5.35 -19.60
CA GLU A 130 12.25 5.63 -18.76
C GLU A 130 12.23 4.71 -17.53
N ILE A 131 12.66 3.44 -17.70
CA ILE A 131 12.86 2.51 -16.57
C ILE A 131 13.97 3.01 -15.64
N HIS A 132 15.05 3.56 -16.19
CA HIS A 132 16.11 4.17 -15.37
C HIS A 132 15.58 5.36 -14.57
N ASP A 133 14.81 6.26 -15.18
CA ASP A 133 14.22 7.40 -14.47
C ASP A 133 13.21 6.97 -13.41
N LEU A 134 12.39 5.96 -13.70
CA LEU A 134 11.47 5.33 -12.75
C LEU A 134 12.24 4.80 -11.51
N SER A 135 13.32 4.05 -11.73
CA SER A 135 14.08 3.39 -10.65
C SER A 135 14.53 4.33 -9.53
N LYS A 136 14.73 5.62 -9.84
CA LYS A 136 15.16 6.64 -8.87
C LYS A 136 14.17 6.80 -7.71
N ALA A 137 12.87 6.63 -7.96
CA ALA A 137 11.85 6.68 -6.93
C ALA A 137 11.93 5.49 -5.95
N SER A 138 12.58 4.40 -6.35
CA SER A 138 12.74 3.17 -5.57
C SER A 138 14.06 3.05 -4.82
N TYR A 139 15.01 3.98 -5.00
CA TYR A 139 16.29 3.92 -4.28
C TYR A 139 16.11 3.97 -2.75
N LYS A 140 15.04 4.62 -2.28
CA LYS A 140 14.67 4.72 -0.86
C LYS A 140 14.43 3.36 -0.18
N PHE A 141 14.02 2.33 -0.92
CA PHE A 141 13.79 0.98 -0.36
C PHE A 141 15.09 0.22 -0.08
N LYS A 142 16.22 0.70 -0.62
CA LYS A 142 17.55 0.13 -0.46
C LYS A 142 17.59 -1.41 -0.69
N PRO A 143 17.15 -1.91 -1.85
CA PRO A 143 17.22 -3.33 -2.14
C PRO A 143 18.67 -3.82 -2.14
N ASN A 144 18.93 -4.98 -1.52
CA ASN A 144 20.21 -5.68 -1.67
C ASN A 144 20.25 -6.54 -2.94
N MET A 145 19.12 -6.69 -3.65
CA MET A 145 19.02 -7.42 -4.89
C MET A 145 18.11 -6.71 -5.89
N VAL A 146 18.56 -6.54 -7.13
CA VAL A 146 17.76 -5.98 -8.23
C VAL A 146 17.75 -6.94 -9.41
N ILE A 147 16.55 -7.31 -9.86
CA ILE A 147 16.36 -8.20 -11.01
C ILE A 147 15.83 -7.37 -12.17
N ILE A 148 16.56 -7.35 -13.30
CA ILE A 148 16.30 -6.42 -14.40
C ILE A 148 15.91 -7.17 -15.67
N ASN A 149 14.71 -6.91 -16.18
CA ASN A 149 14.32 -7.22 -17.55
C ASN A 149 13.83 -5.94 -18.25
N ALA A 150 14.63 -5.42 -19.17
CA ALA A 150 14.40 -4.13 -19.82
C ALA A 150 14.87 -4.16 -21.27
N GLY A 151 14.20 -3.40 -22.15
CA GLY A 151 14.64 -3.18 -23.52
C GLY A 151 13.76 -3.76 -24.64
N THR A 152 12.74 -4.55 -24.32
CA THR A 152 11.80 -5.09 -25.31
C THR A 152 11.12 -3.98 -26.12
N ASN A 153 10.69 -2.90 -25.46
CA ASN A 153 10.03 -1.77 -26.12
C ASN A 153 10.98 -0.99 -27.04
N ASP A 154 12.25 -0.83 -26.66
CA ASP A 154 13.28 -0.24 -27.52
C ASP A 154 13.42 -1.05 -28.82
N ILE A 155 13.39 -2.39 -28.74
CA ILE A 155 13.53 -3.29 -29.90
C ILE A 155 12.31 -3.27 -30.81
N VAL A 156 11.11 -3.39 -30.23
CA VAL A 156 9.83 -3.41 -30.97
C VAL A 156 9.61 -2.08 -31.68
N ARG A 157 9.95 -0.95 -31.03
CA ARG A 157 9.78 0.40 -31.58
C ARG A 157 10.99 0.91 -32.37
N SER A 158 12.06 0.12 -32.47
CA SER A 158 13.33 0.48 -33.14
C SER A 158 13.96 1.78 -32.61
N ILE A 159 13.93 1.98 -31.29
CA ILE A 159 14.44 3.19 -30.62
C ILE A 159 15.88 2.98 -30.20
N ASP A 160 16.80 3.63 -30.93
CA ASP A 160 18.23 3.74 -30.60
C ASP A 160 18.85 2.44 -30.05
N ASN A 161 18.65 1.34 -30.78
CA ASN A 161 19.12 0.01 -30.37
C ASN A 161 20.66 -0.07 -30.32
N ALA A 162 21.34 0.75 -31.12
CA ALA A 162 22.80 0.83 -31.14
C ALA A 162 23.38 1.25 -29.78
N ASN A 163 22.74 2.19 -29.07
CA ASN A 163 23.20 2.69 -27.77
C ASN A 163 22.40 2.17 -26.57
N GLN A 164 21.50 1.21 -26.79
CA GLN A 164 20.65 0.65 -25.74
C GLN A 164 21.45 0.01 -24.58
N HIS A 165 22.57 -0.65 -24.90
CA HIS A 165 23.48 -1.21 -23.91
C HIS A 165 24.18 -0.16 -23.03
N ILE A 166 24.39 1.05 -23.56
CA ILE A 166 24.94 2.19 -22.79
C ILE A 166 23.89 2.67 -21.78
N ARG A 167 22.64 2.85 -22.21
CA ARG A 167 21.53 3.21 -21.30
C ARG A 167 21.33 2.15 -20.21
N PHE A 168 21.43 0.88 -20.59
CA PHE A 168 21.32 -0.25 -19.67
C PHE A 168 22.47 -0.24 -18.63
N ARG A 169 23.72 -0.01 -19.07
CA ARG A 169 24.87 0.16 -18.17
C ARG A 169 24.67 1.32 -17.20
N ASN A 170 24.21 2.48 -17.69
CA ASN A 170 24.00 3.67 -16.86
C ASN A 170 22.93 3.44 -15.80
N MET A 171 21.85 2.72 -16.13
CA MET A 171 20.84 2.31 -15.15
C MET A 171 21.42 1.45 -14.04
N ILE A 172 22.25 0.45 -14.39
CA ILE A 172 22.92 -0.42 -13.42
C ILE A 172 23.90 0.37 -12.53
N GLN A 173 24.65 1.31 -13.11
CA GLN A 173 25.53 2.19 -12.35
C GLN A 173 24.75 3.08 -11.39
N GLY A 174 23.64 3.68 -11.84
CA GLY A 174 22.75 4.49 -11.01
C GLY A 174 22.22 3.73 -9.78
N LEU A 175 21.88 2.44 -9.93
CA LEU A 175 21.48 1.59 -8.80
C LEU A 175 22.58 1.51 -7.74
N TRP A 176 23.80 1.18 -8.13
CA TRP A 176 24.89 1.05 -7.16
C TRP A 176 25.35 2.38 -6.55
N ASP A 177 25.31 3.46 -7.33
CA ASP A 177 25.75 4.79 -6.88
C ASP A 177 24.78 5.39 -5.87
N ASN A 178 23.50 5.04 -5.93
CA ASN A 178 22.45 5.62 -5.08
C ASN A 178 21.87 4.65 -4.02
N ILE A 179 22.07 3.34 -4.17
CA ILE A 179 21.63 2.34 -3.19
C ILE A 179 22.81 1.83 -2.36
N SER A 180 23.69 1.03 -2.99
CA SER A 180 24.87 0.45 -2.35
C SER A 180 25.78 -0.20 -3.41
N PRO A 181 27.11 -0.06 -3.32
CA PRO A 181 28.05 -0.83 -4.14
C PRO A 181 27.93 -2.36 -3.97
N GLY A 182 27.32 -2.82 -2.88
CA GLY A 182 27.10 -4.23 -2.56
C GLY A 182 25.81 -4.83 -3.11
N THR A 183 24.90 -4.02 -3.69
CA THR A 183 23.62 -4.51 -4.22
C THR A 183 23.85 -5.50 -5.37
N VAL A 184 23.34 -6.73 -5.25
CA VAL A 184 23.46 -7.76 -6.29
C VAL A 184 22.52 -7.45 -7.45
N VAL A 185 23.05 -7.37 -8.67
CA VAL A 185 22.24 -7.14 -9.88
C VAL A 185 22.14 -8.43 -10.68
N ILE A 186 20.91 -8.90 -10.92
CA ILE A 186 20.62 -10.00 -11.83
C ILE A 186 20.06 -9.41 -13.13
N ALA A 187 20.88 -9.40 -14.18
CA ALA A 187 20.50 -8.89 -15.49
C ALA A 187 19.99 -10.03 -16.38
N THR A 188 18.81 -9.90 -16.97
CA THR A 188 18.31 -10.88 -17.94
C THR A 188 18.62 -10.44 -19.37
N THR A 189 18.81 -11.39 -20.28
CA THR A 189 18.71 -11.08 -21.72
C THR A 189 17.26 -10.83 -22.13
N ILE A 190 17.06 -10.06 -23.21
CA ILE A 190 15.72 -9.74 -23.74
C ILE A 190 15.14 -11.03 -24.33
N LEU A 191 13.88 -11.34 -23.96
CA LEU A 191 13.16 -12.53 -24.42
C LEU A 191 13.00 -12.56 -25.93
N PRO A 192 12.94 -13.74 -26.58
CA PRO A 192 12.66 -13.85 -28.01
C PRO A 192 11.45 -13.02 -28.44
N ILE A 193 11.51 -12.45 -29.64
CA ILE A 193 10.40 -11.67 -30.23
C ILE A 193 10.13 -12.21 -31.63
N GLY A 194 8.88 -12.27 -32.06
CA GLY A 194 8.55 -12.70 -33.43
C GLY A 194 9.02 -11.70 -34.50
N GLY A 195 9.37 -12.20 -35.70
CA GLY A 195 9.62 -11.39 -36.89
C GLY A 195 10.98 -10.68 -36.96
N GLU A 196 11.08 -9.61 -37.76
CA GLU A 196 12.35 -8.90 -38.03
C GLU A 196 12.98 -8.23 -36.79
N ALA A 197 12.21 -8.06 -35.72
CA ALA A 197 12.69 -7.53 -34.45
C ALA A 197 13.70 -8.46 -33.74
N ASP A 198 13.65 -9.78 -34.00
CA ASP A 198 14.55 -10.74 -33.35
C ASP A 198 16.02 -10.53 -33.71
N VAL A 199 16.31 -10.09 -34.94
CA VAL A 199 17.70 -9.81 -35.37
C VAL A 199 18.29 -8.64 -34.56
N ARG A 200 17.51 -7.59 -34.32
CA ARG A 200 17.92 -6.45 -33.47
C ARG A 200 18.13 -6.91 -32.03
N ARG A 201 17.22 -7.74 -31.53
CA ARG A 201 17.28 -8.31 -30.18
C ARG A 201 18.56 -9.12 -29.98
N GLN A 202 18.90 -10.02 -30.90
CA GLN A 202 20.12 -10.83 -30.81
C GLN A 202 21.38 -9.96 -30.72
N ALA A 203 21.48 -8.91 -31.55
CA ALA A 203 22.60 -7.97 -31.52
C ALA A 203 22.69 -7.20 -30.19
N VAL A 204 21.55 -6.78 -29.62
CA VAL A 204 21.51 -6.08 -28.33
C VAL A 204 21.83 -7.02 -27.16
N ASN A 205 21.32 -8.26 -27.18
CA ASN A 205 21.61 -9.25 -26.14
C ASN A 205 23.11 -9.55 -26.05
N GLU A 206 23.82 -9.60 -27.17
CA GLU A 206 25.28 -9.76 -27.15
C GLU A 206 25.97 -8.60 -26.44
N LYS A 207 25.50 -7.36 -26.68
CA LYS A 207 25.99 -6.19 -25.94
C LYS A 207 25.62 -6.21 -24.45
N TYR A 208 24.47 -6.76 -24.07
CA TYR A 208 24.12 -6.93 -22.65
C TYR A 208 25.06 -7.93 -21.96
N ARG A 209 25.43 -9.02 -22.64
CA ARG A 209 26.44 -9.97 -22.15
C ARG A 209 27.79 -9.30 -21.94
N GLU A 210 28.24 -8.48 -22.91
CA GLU A 210 29.46 -7.69 -22.78
C GLU A 210 29.43 -6.75 -21.56
N VAL A 211 28.32 -6.02 -21.35
CA VAL A 211 28.16 -5.14 -20.19
C VAL A 211 28.28 -5.91 -18.86
N VAL A 212 27.62 -7.07 -18.74
CA VAL A 212 27.72 -7.91 -17.53
C VAL A 212 29.15 -8.40 -17.31
N ARG A 213 29.80 -8.91 -18.38
CA ARG A 213 31.20 -9.39 -18.34
C ARG A 213 32.16 -8.31 -17.85
N GLU A 214 32.05 -7.11 -18.40
CA GLU A 214 32.92 -5.99 -18.04
C GLU A 214 32.70 -5.52 -16.59
N LEU A 215 31.44 -5.35 -16.17
CA LEU A 215 31.12 -4.90 -14.82
C LEU A 215 31.51 -5.95 -13.78
N TYR A 216 31.34 -7.23 -14.07
CA TYR A 216 31.79 -8.32 -13.20
C TYR A 216 33.32 -8.38 -13.09
N ALA A 217 34.04 -8.21 -14.21
CA ALA A 217 35.51 -8.15 -14.20
C ALA A 217 36.05 -6.99 -13.36
N GLN A 218 35.27 -5.93 -13.18
CA GLN A 218 35.56 -4.81 -12.27
C GLN A 218 35.24 -5.13 -10.78
N GLY A 219 34.86 -6.37 -10.47
CA GLY A 219 34.56 -6.84 -9.12
C GLY A 219 33.15 -6.52 -8.63
N ARG A 220 32.28 -5.96 -9.49
CA ARG A 220 30.90 -5.60 -9.14
C ARG A 220 30.02 -6.85 -8.99
N PRO A 221 29.06 -6.88 -8.05
CA PRO A 221 28.18 -8.02 -7.82
C PRO A 221 27.05 -8.09 -8.87
N ILE A 222 27.39 -8.49 -10.11
CA ILE A 222 26.44 -8.62 -11.21
C ILE A 222 26.50 -10.02 -11.84
N PHE A 223 25.33 -10.58 -12.15
CA PHE A 223 25.17 -11.93 -12.70
C PHE A 223 24.17 -11.91 -13.86
N LEU A 224 24.45 -12.70 -14.90
CA LEU A 224 23.56 -12.85 -16.04
C LEU A 224 22.56 -13.99 -15.79
N ALA A 225 21.29 -13.73 -16.05
CA ALA A 225 20.24 -14.75 -16.19
C ALA A 225 19.90 -14.91 -17.67
N GLU A 226 20.48 -15.94 -18.30
CA GLU A 226 20.34 -16.16 -19.75
C GLU A 226 18.97 -16.72 -20.12
N MET A 227 18.22 -15.97 -20.93
CA MET A 227 16.89 -16.35 -21.43
C MET A 227 16.96 -16.97 -22.83
N ASP A 228 17.99 -16.66 -23.63
CA ASP A 228 18.18 -17.23 -24.96
C ASP A 228 18.35 -18.76 -24.90
N GLY A 229 17.62 -19.47 -25.75
CA GLY A 229 17.65 -20.94 -25.80
C GLY A 229 16.85 -21.64 -24.68
N HIS A 230 16.35 -20.91 -23.68
CA HIS A 230 15.46 -21.45 -22.65
C HIS A 230 13.99 -21.06 -22.86
N ILE A 231 13.75 -19.81 -23.25
CA ILE A 231 12.43 -19.30 -23.63
C ILE A 231 12.26 -19.49 -25.14
N ALA A 232 11.12 -20.04 -25.56
CA ALA A 232 10.76 -20.20 -26.97
C ALA A 232 9.60 -19.27 -27.35
N LEU A 233 9.40 -19.03 -28.65
CA LEU A 233 8.26 -18.24 -29.14
C LEU A 233 6.89 -18.83 -28.74
N SER A 234 6.81 -20.16 -28.53
CA SER A 234 5.61 -20.83 -28.03
C SER A 234 5.30 -20.53 -26.55
N ASP A 235 6.25 -19.95 -25.83
CA ASP A 235 6.08 -19.54 -24.43
C ASP A 235 5.52 -18.10 -24.33
N LEU A 236 5.16 -17.48 -25.46
CA LEU A 236 4.63 -16.12 -25.56
C LEU A 236 3.19 -16.14 -26.11
N ASP A 237 2.30 -15.33 -25.54
CA ASP A 237 0.87 -15.29 -25.95
C ASP A 237 0.63 -14.41 -27.19
N ASP A 238 1.30 -13.26 -27.26
CA ASP A 238 1.14 -12.27 -28.34
C ASP A 238 2.43 -12.03 -29.13
N GLY A 239 3.42 -12.91 -28.94
CA GLY A 239 4.75 -12.80 -29.55
C GLY A 239 5.71 -11.84 -28.83
N VAL A 240 5.29 -11.23 -27.72
CA VAL A 240 6.11 -10.36 -26.85
C VAL A 240 5.98 -10.74 -25.38
N HIS A 241 4.76 -10.95 -24.89
CA HIS A 241 4.49 -11.24 -23.48
C HIS A 241 4.49 -12.75 -23.21
N PRO A 242 5.22 -13.22 -22.18
CA PRO A 242 5.18 -14.62 -21.76
C PRO A 242 3.78 -15.04 -21.31
N ASN A 243 3.43 -16.29 -21.60
CA ASN A 243 2.28 -16.95 -21.00
C ASN A 243 2.64 -17.51 -19.61
N ALA A 244 1.67 -18.16 -18.94
CA ALA A 244 1.88 -18.72 -17.61
C ALA A 244 3.07 -19.70 -17.52
N GLN A 245 3.33 -20.49 -18.58
CA GLN A 245 4.49 -21.39 -18.64
C GLN A 245 5.79 -20.62 -18.92
N GLY A 246 5.75 -19.60 -19.78
CA GLY A 246 6.88 -18.72 -20.05
C GLY A 246 7.39 -18.01 -18.80
N PHE A 247 6.49 -17.48 -17.96
CA PHE A 247 6.88 -16.86 -16.69
C PHE A 247 7.50 -17.85 -15.69
N LYS A 248 7.02 -19.11 -15.63
CA LYS A 248 7.65 -20.17 -14.82
C LYS A 248 9.07 -20.50 -15.30
N LYS A 249 9.28 -20.56 -16.62
CA LYS A 249 10.61 -20.75 -17.21
C LYS A 249 11.55 -19.58 -16.94
N MET A 250 11.06 -18.34 -16.98
CA MET A 250 11.89 -17.17 -16.66
C MET A 250 12.47 -17.21 -15.23
N ALA A 251 11.75 -17.79 -14.26
CA ALA A 251 12.22 -17.86 -12.87
C ALA A 251 13.49 -18.73 -12.72
N GLY A 252 13.66 -19.78 -13.53
CA GLY A 252 14.77 -20.73 -13.43
C GLY A 252 16.16 -20.11 -13.62
N PRO A 253 16.46 -19.44 -14.75
CA PRO A 253 17.73 -18.76 -14.97
C PRO A 253 18.03 -17.69 -13.91
N ILE A 254 16.99 -16.97 -13.43
CA ILE A 254 17.13 -15.96 -12.39
C ILE A 254 17.55 -16.61 -11.05
N TYR A 255 16.88 -17.69 -10.66
CA TYR A 255 17.20 -18.45 -9.46
C TYR A 255 18.63 -19.04 -9.53
N ALA A 256 19.05 -19.57 -10.68
CA ALA A 256 20.41 -20.05 -10.88
C ALA A 256 21.47 -18.94 -10.69
N ALA A 257 21.22 -17.74 -11.22
CA ALA A 257 22.10 -16.58 -11.07
C ALA A 257 22.21 -16.14 -9.59
N ILE A 258 21.09 -16.14 -8.84
CA ILE A 258 21.08 -15.88 -7.40
C ILE A 258 21.88 -16.94 -6.63
N GLY A 259 21.73 -18.22 -6.98
CA GLY A 259 22.51 -19.31 -6.41
C GLY A 259 24.02 -19.12 -6.61
N ARG A 260 24.44 -18.57 -7.75
CA ARG A 260 25.86 -18.24 -8.01
C ARG A 260 26.34 -17.06 -7.16
N ALA A 261 25.52 -16.02 -7.00
CA ALA A 261 25.82 -14.91 -6.09
C ALA A 261 26.01 -15.39 -4.65
N ARG A 262 25.15 -16.32 -4.19
CA ARG A 262 25.29 -16.98 -2.87
C ARG A 262 26.60 -17.75 -2.76
N PHE A 263 26.91 -18.61 -3.73
CA PHE A 263 28.13 -19.42 -3.73
C PHE A 263 29.41 -18.57 -3.66
N GLN A 264 29.41 -17.40 -4.29
CA GLN A 264 30.53 -16.47 -4.26
C GLN A 264 30.56 -15.55 -3.02
N GLY A 265 29.68 -15.77 -2.03
CA GLY A 265 29.59 -14.94 -0.83
C GLY A 265 29.19 -13.49 -1.11
N ARG A 266 28.42 -13.25 -2.18
CA ARG A 266 28.01 -11.89 -2.61
C ARG A 266 26.66 -11.46 -2.05
N LEU A 267 25.88 -12.37 -1.47
CA LEU A 267 24.64 -11.99 -0.78
C LEU A 267 24.99 -11.30 0.54
N VAL A 268 24.56 -10.06 0.68
CA VAL A 268 24.71 -9.23 1.88
C VAL A 268 23.33 -8.86 2.42
N GLU A 269 23.22 -8.57 3.71
CA GLU A 269 21.96 -8.11 4.28
C GLU A 269 21.51 -6.78 3.67
N PRO A 270 20.20 -6.52 3.58
CA PRO A 270 19.69 -5.25 3.08
C PRO A 270 20.01 -4.12 4.06
N LEU A 271 20.38 -2.96 3.52
CA LEU A 271 20.57 -1.77 4.33
C LEU A 271 19.25 -1.35 4.97
N ASP A 272 19.31 -0.75 6.15
CA ASP A 272 18.12 -0.19 6.80
C ASP A 272 17.53 0.93 5.94
N ALA A 273 16.26 0.79 5.56
CA ALA A 273 15.53 1.74 4.72
C ALA A 273 14.60 2.68 5.51
N GLY A 274 14.57 2.61 6.85
CA GLY A 274 13.75 3.48 7.70
C GLY A 274 12.26 3.43 7.33
N ASP A 275 11.57 4.57 7.47
CA ASP A 275 10.14 4.76 7.18
C ASP A 275 9.77 4.45 5.71
N ALA A 276 10.74 4.28 4.81
CA ALA A 276 10.45 3.84 3.44
C ALA A 276 9.92 2.40 3.37
N LEU A 277 10.09 1.61 4.44
CA LEU A 277 9.49 0.29 4.60
C LEU A 277 8.23 0.31 5.48
N ASP A 278 7.77 1.49 5.94
CA ASP A 278 6.50 1.57 6.65
C ASP A 278 5.41 1.04 5.74
N GLN A 279 4.68 0.08 6.29
CA GLN A 279 3.86 -0.84 5.51
C GLN A 279 2.86 -0.06 4.69
N GLY A 280 2.78 -0.38 3.40
CA GLY A 280 1.69 0.09 2.56
C GLY A 280 0.37 -0.31 3.21
N GLY A 281 -0.27 0.65 3.85
CA GLY A 281 -1.48 0.50 4.66
C GLY A 281 -1.87 1.84 5.28
N VAL A 282 -3.15 1.93 5.64
CA VAL A 282 -3.75 2.95 6.49
C VAL A 282 -2.76 3.52 7.54
N GLY A 283 -2.44 4.82 7.48
CA GLY A 283 -1.67 5.57 8.48
C GLY A 283 -0.31 6.14 8.04
N CYS A 284 0.19 5.91 6.80
CA CYS A 284 1.41 6.60 6.36
C CYS A 284 1.16 8.05 5.94
N HIS A 285 2.12 8.91 6.27
CA HIS A 285 2.03 10.33 5.98
C HIS A 285 2.36 10.66 4.52
N LYS A 286 1.68 11.68 3.99
CA LYS A 286 1.88 12.16 2.63
C LYS A 286 3.19 12.95 2.53
N VAL A 287 4.04 12.59 1.57
CA VAL A 287 5.30 13.32 1.29
C VAL A 287 5.24 13.97 -0.10
N PRO A 288 5.71 15.21 -0.31
CA PRO A 288 5.79 15.82 -1.63
C PRO A 288 6.51 14.96 -2.67
N GLY A 289 5.99 14.94 -3.89
CA GLY A 289 6.63 14.28 -5.04
C GLY A 289 6.48 12.76 -5.11
N ASN A 290 5.84 12.10 -4.14
CA ASN A 290 5.59 10.66 -4.17
C ASN A 290 4.27 10.25 -4.85
N GLY A 291 3.49 11.21 -5.37
CA GLY A 291 2.19 10.95 -5.98
C GLY A 291 2.30 10.14 -7.28
N ILE A 292 1.37 9.23 -7.51
CA ILE A 292 1.36 8.36 -8.69
C ILE A 292 0.39 8.93 -9.73
N ASN A 293 0.90 9.32 -10.90
CA ASN A 293 0.05 9.86 -11.97
C ASN A 293 -0.90 8.79 -12.54
N ALA A 294 -2.18 9.13 -12.68
CA ALA A 294 -3.22 8.29 -13.29
C ALA A 294 -3.03 8.04 -14.80
N GLY A 295 -2.06 8.71 -15.45
CA GLY A 295 -1.62 8.46 -16.82
C GLY A 295 -1.99 9.57 -17.79
N ALA A 296 -3.30 9.74 -18.05
CA ALA A 296 -3.86 10.73 -18.97
C ALA A 296 -4.87 11.67 -18.25
N LEU A 297 -5.62 12.48 -19.01
CA LEU A 297 -6.65 13.38 -18.46
C LEU A 297 -7.78 12.56 -17.83
N THR A 298 -7.89 12.60 -16.50
CA THR A 298 -8.98 11.93 -15.77
C THR A 298 -10.31 12.64 -15.96
N GLN A 299 -10.31 13.91 -16.37
CA GLN A 299 -11.50 14.64 -16.78
C GLN A 299 -11.26 15.39 -18.10
N VAL A 300 -12.20 15.29 -19.04
CA VAL A 300 -12.05 15.77 -20.43
C VAL A 300 -13.12 16.79 -20.85
N GLY A 301 -13.54 17.67 -19.92
CA GLY A 301 -14.44 18.79 -20.23
C GLY A 301 -15.91 18.42 -20.25
N SER A 302 -16.39 17.93 -19.11
CA SER A 302 -17.81 17.66 -18.90
C SER A 302 -18.44 18.82 -18.11
N GLY A 303 -19.71 19.10 -18.39
CA GLY A 303 -20.45 20.19 -17.76
C GLY A 303 -20.98 21.18 -18.78
N TYR A 304 -21.57 22.28 -18.29
CA TYR A 304 -22.11 23.37 -19.10
C TYR A 304 -21.84 24.72 -18.42
N ASP A 305 -21.40 25.75 -19.14
CA ASP A 305 -21.34 27.11 -18.62
C ASP A 305 -22.52 27.97 -19.12
N ASP A 306 -22.64 29.19 -18.56
CA ASP A 306 -23.61 30.18 -19.01
C ASP A 306 -23.08 31.09 -20.16
N GLY A 307 -21.96 30.71 -20.79
CA GLY A 307 -21.37 31.38 -21.94
C GLY A 307 -20.70 32.73 -21.63
N GLU A 308 -20.44 33.51 -22.68
CA GLU A 308 -19.94 34.89 -22.59
C GLU A 308 -21.04 35.86 -22.13
N TYR A 309 -20.64 37.02 -21.59
CA TYR A 309 -21.61 38.04 -21.21
C TYR A 309 -22.24 38.71 -22.44
N ILE A 310 -23.56 38.61 -22.53
CA ILE A 310 -24.39 39.25 -23.54
C ILE A 310 -25.19 40.35 -22.86
N HIS A 311 -24.85 41.59 -23.16
CA HIS A 311 -25.52 42.76 -22.64
C HIS A 311 -26.86 43.02 -23.34
N ASP A 312 -27.90 43.22 -22.55
CA ASP A 312 -29.23 43.70 -22.96
C ASP A 312 -29.73 44.65 -21.88
N ALA A 313 -30.57 45.61 -22.24
CA ALA A 313 -31.09 46.57 -21.27
C ALA A 313 -32.45 47.13 -21.68
N GLN A 314 -33.19 47.61 -20.69
CA GLN A 314 -34.48 48.29 -20.86
C GLN A 314 -34.37 49.71 -20.35
N ASP A 315 -34.67 50.69 -21.21
CA ASP A 315 -34.80 52.09 -20.80
C ASP A 315 -35.98 52.25 -19.83
N MET A 316 -35.68 52.81 -18.65
CA MET A 316 -36.65 53.10 -17.59
C MET A 316 -36.94 54.60 -17.46
N GLY A 317 -36.29 55.43 -18.27
CA GLY A 317 -36.38 56.88 -18.18
C GLY A 317 -35.72 57.44 -16.91
N ALA A 318 -36.12 58.64 -16.52
CA ALA A 318 -35.64 59.29 -15.30
C ALA A 318 -36.41 58.78 -14.08
N VAL A 319 -35.73 58.10 -13.15
CA VAL A 319 -36.35 57.50 -11.96
C VAL A 319 -36.44 58.46 -10.77
N VAL A 320 -35.52 59.43 -10.71
CA VAL A 320 -35.56 60.54 -9.75
C VAL A 320 -34.94 61.79 -10.36
N THR A 321 -35.47 62.95 -9.99
CA THR A 321 -34.90 64.27 -10.33
C THR A 321 -34.44 64.96 -9.06
N ILE A 322 -33.21 65.47 -9.05
CA ILE A 322 -32.58 66.08 -7.90
C ILE A 322 -32.09 67.47 -8.28
N THR A 323 -32.37 68.45 -7.43
CA THR A 323 -31.80 69.80 -7.57
C THR A 323 -30.63 69.95 -6.59
N SER A 324 -29.51 70.46 -7.08
CA SER A 324 -28.28 70.73 -6.33
C SER A 324 -27.89 72.20 -6.51
N ASP A 325 -27.20 72.77 -5.54
CA ASP A 325 -26.61 74.10 -5.67
C ASP A 325 -25.33 74.08 -6.51
N TRP A 326 -24.78 72.89 -6.80
CA TRP A 326 -23.51 72.71 -7.49
C TRP A 326 -23.52 71.57 -8.52
N ASP A 327 -22.61 71.64 -9.49
CA ASP A 327 -22.25 70.56 -10.41
C ASP A 327 -20.73 70.36 -10.39
N HIS A 328 -20.30 69.36 -9.62
CA HIS A 328 -18.89 69.05 -9.38
C HIS A 328 -18.52 67.60 -9.72
N ASP A 329 -19.41 66.82 -10.37
CA ASP A 329 -19.36 65.36 -10.54
C ASP A 329 -19.68 64.55 -9.25
N GLN A 330 -20.53 65.12 -8.38
CA GLN A 330 -20.71 64.75 -6.96
C GLN A 330 -21.46 63.44 -6.64
N TRP A 331 -21.81 62.61 -7.62
CA TRP A 331 -22.77 61.51 -7.45
C TRP A 331 -22.10 60.15 -7.36
N PHE A 332 -22.57 59.30 -6.44
CA PHE A 332 -22.06 57.95 -6.22
C PHE A 332 -23.21 56.96 -5.98
N PHE A 333 -22.91 55.69 -6.20
CA PHE A 333 -23.78 54.58 -5.87
C PHE A 333 -23.03 53.57 -5.01
N ALA A 334 -23.63 53.10 -3.93
CA ALA A 334 -22.99 52.19 -2.98
C ALA A 334 -24.01 51.38 -2.18
N ARG A 335 -23.64 50.17 -1.75
CA ARG A 335 -24.40 49.28 -0.88
C ARG A 335 -24.30 49.73 0.57
N ILE A 336 -25.04 50.76 0.96
CA ILE A 336 -24.94 51.36 2.30
C ILE A 336 -25.78 50.60 3.33
N PHE A 337 -26.99 50.20 2.95
CA PHE A 337 -27.93 49.52 3.86
C PHE A 337 -28.08 48.02 3.64
N ARG A 338 -27.70 47.51 2.47
CA ARG A 338 -27.97 46.13 2.05
C ARG A 338 -27.09 45.73 0.86
N SER A 339 -26.92 44.44 0.65
CA SER A 339 -26.04 43.89 -0.38
C SER A 339 -26.66 43.76 -1.78
N ASP A 340 -28.00 43.76 -1.90
CA ASP A 340 -28.72 43.48 -3.15
C ASP A 340 -28.92 44.72 -4.04
N ARG A 341 -28.78 45.93 -3.49
CA ARG A 341 -29.11 47.20 -4.15
C ARG A 341 -28.15 48.32 -3.74
N ASP A 342 -27.86 49.20 -4.69
CA ASP A 342 -27.02 50.36 -4.46
C ASP A 342 -27.90 51.59 -4.16
N ASP A 343 -27.54 52.30 -3.10
CA ASP A 343 -28.13 53.57 -2.67
C ASP A 343 -27.47 54.74 -3.42
N LEU A 344 -28.16 55.88 -3.53
CA LEU A 344 -27.65 57.08 -4.21
C LEU A 344 -27.08 58.08 -3.20
N LEU A 345 -25.83 58.47 -3.38
CA LEU A 345 -25.11 59.40 -2.51
C LEU A 345 -24.73 60.65 -3.29
N GLY A 346 -24.94 61.82 -2.68
CA GLY A 346 -24.46 63.10 -3.20
C GLY A 346 -23.46 63.75 -2.25
N TRP A 347 -22.25 64.07 -2.74
CA TRP A 347 -21.21 64.74 -1.95
C TRP A 347 -21.61 66.19 -1.63
N ILE A 348 -21.45 66.59 -0.36
CA ILE A 348 -21.81 67.90 0.16
C ILE A 348 -20.67 68.44 1.02
N LYS A 349 -20.28 69.69 0.78
CA LYS A 349 -19.38 70.42 1.68
C LYS A 349 -20.17 71.20 2.71
N ASN A 350 -19.97 70.91 4.00
CA ASN A 350 -20.59 71.61 5.12
C ASN A 350 -19.51 72.16 6.06
N GLY A 351 -19.13 73.43 5.84
CA GLY A 351 -17.96 74.03 6.51
C GLY A 351 -16.67 73.31 6.12
N ASP A 352 -15.93 72.83 7.12
CA ASP A 352 -14.70 72.04 6.94
C ASP A 352 -14.98 70.53 6.79
N LYS A 353 -16.24 70.10 6.94
CA LYS A 353 -16.64 68.70 6.80
C LYS A 353 -17.15 68.37 5.40
N VAL A 354 -16.88 67.16 4.96
CA VAL A 354 -17.55 66.51 3.84
C VAL A 354 -18.61 65.56 4.38
N LEU A 355 -19.82 65.65 3.85
CA LEU A 355 -20.94 64.76 4.15
C LEU A 355 -21.52 64.20 2.85
N TYR A 356 -22.32 63.15 2.95
CA TYR A 356 -22.98 62.53 1.80
C TYR A 356 -24.49 62.50 2.02
N ALA A 357 -25.27 63.21 1.20
CA ALA A 357 -26.73 63.08 1.22
C ALA A 357 -27.12 61.71 0.66
N VAL A 358 -27.55 60.82 1.54
CA VAL A 358 -27.92 59.45 1.21
C VAL A 358 -29.41 59.39 0.88
N ARG A 359 -29.70 58.91 -0.32
CA ARG A 359 -31.02 58.48 -0.74
C ARG A 359 -31.02 56.96 -0.84
N ARG A 360 -31.70 56.32 0.10
CA ARG A 360 -31.83 54.87 0.14
C ARG A 360 -32.62 54.38 -1.06
N ASN A 361 -32.16 53.32 -1.70
CA ASN A 361 -32.88 52.64 -2.75
C ASN A 361 -33.94 51.73 -2.12
N ASP A 362 -35.22 52.05 -2.29
CA ASP A 362 -36.35 51.27 -1.77
C ASP A 362 -36.84 50.19 -2.74
N GLY A 363 -36.16 50.04 -3.89
CA GLY A 363 -36.58 49.15 -4.97
C GLY A 363 -37.35 49.83 -6.08
N ASP A 364 -37.42 49.14 -7.21
CA ASP A 364 -38.16 49.57 -8.40
C ASP A 364 -37.82 50.98 -8.89
N GLY A 365 -36.56 51.40 -8.70
CA GLY A 365 -36.08 52.73 -9.06
C GLY A 365 -36.47 53.84 -8.09
N LYS A 366 -37.06 53.53 -6.94
CA LYS A 366 -37.44 54.52 -5.93
C LYS A 366 -36.27 54.84 -4.99
N PHE A 367 -35.96 56.12 -4.89
CA PHE A 367 -34.95 56.65 -3.97
C PHE A 367 -35.57 57.57 -2.91
N THR A 368 -35.35 57.26 -1.63
CA THR A 368 -35.88 58.02 -0.49
C THR A 368 -34.74 58.69 0.26
N LEU A 369 -34.78 60.03 0.40
CA LEU A 369 -33.79 60.79 1.17
C LEU A 369 -33.86 60.42 2.66
N ILE A 370 -32.73 59.98 3.22
CA ILE A 370 -32.61 59.59 4.63
C ILE A 370 -31.92 60.68 5.46
N GLY A 371 -30.83 61.24 4.94
CA GLY A 371 -30.08 62.30 5.63
C GLY A 371 -28.65 62.41 5.13
N ASP A 372 -27.85 63.21 5.84
CA ASP A 372 -26.45 63.47 5.51
C ASP A 372 -25.53 62.57 6.35
N LEU A 373 -24.82 61.67 5.68
CA LEU A 373 -23.91 60.69 6.26
C LEU A 373 -22.52 61.31 6.49
N ASP A 374 -22.00 61.16 7.71
CA ASP A 374 -20.61 61.49 8.09
C ASP A 374 -19.78 60.20 8.06
N VAL A 375 -18.84 60.10 7.13
CA VAL A 375 -17.91 58.97 7.00
C VAL A 375 -16.62 59.17 7.80
N HIS A 376 -16.52 60.27 8.55
CA HIS A 376 -15.35 60.66 9.35
C HIS A 376 -14.05 60.86 8.56
N ASP A 377 -14.19 61.29 7.30
CA ASP A 377 -13.09 61.66 6.40
C ASP A 377 -13.52 62.83 5.50
N ASN A 378 -12.59 63.70 5.11
CA ASN A 378 -12.85 64.90 4.31
C ASN A 378 -12.33 64.79 2.86
N CYS A 379 -12.38 63.57 2.30
CA CYS A 379 -11.87 63.29 0.97
C CYS A 379 -12.46 64.21 -0.11
N ILE A 380 -11.60 64.66 -1.01
CA ILE A 380 -12.04 65.35 -2.22
C ILE A 380 -12.70 64.34 -3.16
N GLN A 381 -13.75 64.78 -3.83
CA GLN A 381 -14.64 63.93 -4.62
C GLN A 381 -13.92 63.02 -5.64
N ARG A 382 -12.89 63.50 -6.35
CA ARG A 382 -12.14 62.70 -7.34
C ARG A 382 -11.36 61.51 -6.76
N GLY A 383 -11.16 61.47 -5.44
CA GLY A 383 -10.50 60.37 -4.74
C GLY A 383 -11.46 59.39 -4.07
N VAL A 384 -12.77 59.66 -4.12
CA VAL A 384 -13.79 58.86 -3.43
C VAL A 384 -14.11 57.61 -4.24
N GLN A 385 -14.08 56.45 -3.59
CA GLN A 385 -14.68 55.20 -4.07
C GLN A 385 -15.51 54.56 -2.95
N TRP A 386 -16.47 53.74 -3.35
CA TRP A 386 -17.31 52.96 -2.45
C TRP A 386 -17.22 51.50 -2.84
N VAL A 387 -16.71 50.67 -1.94
CA VAL A 387 -16.45 49.26 -2.21
C VAL A 387 -16.29 48.51 -0.89
N ASP A 388 -16.71 47.25 -0.85
CA ASP A 388 -16.58 46.37 0.30
C ASP A 388 -15.10 45.97 0.54
N LEU A 389 -14.52 46.39 1.66
CA LEU A 389 -13.12 46.13 2.01
C LEU A 389 -12.95 44.93 2.96
N ASN A 390 -14.00 44.54 3.68
CA ASN A 390 -13.94 43.54 4.75
C ASN A 390 -14.77 42.26 4.45
N GLY A 391 -15.45 42.22 3.30
CA GLY A 391 -16.25 41.10 2.82
C GLY A 391 -17.52 40.88 3.63
N ASP A 392 -18.14 41.94 4.15
CA ASP A 392 -19.42 41.83 4.89
C ASP A 392 -20.66 42.05 4.01
N GLY A 393 -20.45 42.38 2.73
CA GLY A 393 -21.48 42.58 1.71
C GLY A 393 -21.98 44.02 1.61
N LEU A 394 -21.49 44.94 2.45
CA LEU A 394 -21.77 46.37 2.40
C LEU A 394 -20.56 47.13 1.88
N ASP A 395 -20.79 48.23 1.15
CA ASP A 395 -19.69 49.04 0.65
C ASP A 395 -19.17 49.98 1.74
N ASP A 396 -17.85 50.01 1.87
CA ASP A 396 -17.11 50.91 2.73
C ASP A 396 -16.73 52.19 1.99
N PHE A 397 -16.33 53.19 2.76
CA PHE A 397 -15.82 54.44 2.22
C PHE A 397 -14.31 54.35 1.97
N VAL A 398 -13.88 54.72 0.76
CA VAL A 398 -12.47 54.79 0.38
C VAL A 398 -12.11 56.22 -0.03
N CYS A 399 -11.03 56.75 0.53
CA CYS A 399 -10.37 57.98 0.09
C CYS A 399 -8.99 57.69 -0.48
N ILE A 400 -8.82 57.86 -1.80
CA ILE A 400 -7.52 57.89 -2.44
C ILE A 400 -6.99 59.33 -2.34
N GLY A 401 -5.95 59.53 -1.54
CA GLY A 401 -5.27 60.81 -1.37
C GLY A 401 -4.62 61.32 -2.64
N SER A 402 -4.36 62.63 -2.72
CA SER A 402 -3.71 63.25 -3.87
C SER A 402 -2.29 62.72 -4.14
N ASP A 403 -1.65 62.16 -3.12
CA ASP A 403 -0.33 61.54 -3.17
C ASP A 403 -0.38 60.04 -3.52
N GLY A 404 -1.57 59.45 -3.61
CA GLY A 404 -1.82 58.03 -3.90
C GLY A 404 -1.95 57.13 -2.67
N ALA A 405 -1.83 57.65 -1.44
CA ALA A 405 -2.15 56.87 -0.24
C ALA A 405 -3.67 56.62 -0.16
N VAL A 406 -4.08 55.43 0.30
CA VAL A 406 -5.50 55.07 0.41
C VAL A 406 -5.90 54.98 1.87
N PHE A 407 -6.95 55.72 2.24
CA PHE A 407 -7.59 55.75 3.55
C PHE A 407 -8.99 55.16 3.45
N ALA A 408 -9.51 54.66 4.57
CA ALA A 408 -10.83 54.05 4.57
C ALA A 408 -11.61 54.29 5.86
N SER A 409 -12.93 54.25 5.74
CA SER A 409 -13.87 54.17 6.85
C SER A 409 -14.85 53.03 6.63
N ILE A 410 -14.97 52.17 7.63
CA ILE A 410 -15.75 50.93 7.57
C ILE A 410 -17.21 51.20 7.91
N ASN A 411 -18.12 50.68 7.10
CA ASN A 411 -19.55 50.70 7.37
C ASN A 411 -19.87 49.69 8.49
N ASN A 412 -20.38 50.15 9.63
CA ASN A 412 -20.63 49.27 10.77
C ASN A 412 -21.92 48.42 10.62
N GLY A 413 -22.62 48.52 9.48
CA GLY A 413 -23.81 47.70 9.18
C GLY A 413 -25.01 47.90 10.10
N ASN A 414 -25.01 48.98 10.90
CA ASN A 414 -26.05 49.28 11.89
C ASN A 414 -27.13 50.25 11.38
N GLY A 415 -27.13 50.54 10.08
CA GLY A 415 -28.15 51.36 9.41
C GLY A 415 -29.41 50.56 9.08
N GLY A 416 -30.57 51.21 9.09
CA GLY A 416 -31.84 50.56 8.79
C GLY A 416 -33.05 51.46 9.00
N GLY A 417 -34.15 51.19 8.29
CA GLY A 417 -35.34 52.04 8.35
C GLY A 417 -35.00 53.49 8.00
N GLY A 418 -35.32 54.45 8.87
CA GLY A 418 -34.97 55.87 8.68
C GLY A 418 -33.61 56.28 9.25
N THR A 419 -32.77 55.33 9.70
CA THR A 419 -31.52 55.62 10.43
C THR A 419 -30.32 55.32 9.55
N LEU A 420 -29.42 56.30 9.38
CA LEU A 420 -28.14 56.13 8.69
C LEU A 420 -27.20 55.18 9.45
N PRO A 421 -26.38 54.37 8.76
CA PRO A 421 -25.31 53.62 9.42
C PRO A 421 -24.22 54.57 9.94
N SER A 422 -23.52 54.12 10.98
CA SER A 422 -22.29 54.76 11.46
C SER A 422 -21.07 54.21 10.71
N PHE A 423 -20.06 55.04 10.53
CA PHE A 423 -18.78 54.67 9.93
C PHE A 423 -17.63 54.74 10.94
N THR A 424 -16.65 53.86 10.81
CA THR A 424 -15.44 53.85 11.64
C THR A 424 -14.21 54.13 10.77
N HIS A 425 -13.58 55.30 10.93
CA HIS A 425 -12.35 55.63 10.20
C HIS A 425 -11.17 54.79 10.70
N ILE A 426 -10.56 54.02 9.81
CA ILE A 426 -9.45 53.09 10.13
C ILE A 426 -8.07 53.62 9.73
N GLY A 427 -8.01 54.87 9.24
CA GLY A 427 -6.78 55.50 8.78
C GLY A 427 -6.31 54.90 7.45
N THR A 428 -4.99 54.78 7.28
CA THR A 428 -4.39 54.26 6.06
C THR A 428 -4.74 52.78 5.87
N TRP A 429 -5.49 52.49 4.80
CA TRP A 429 -5.78 51.15 4.30
C TRP A 429 -4.60 50.61 3.50
N LYS A 430 -4.07 51.41 2.55
CA LYS A 430 -2.83 51.11 1.82
C LYS A 430 -1.94 52.34 1.75
N ALA A 431 -0.66 52.15 2.09
CA ALA A 431 0.35 53.21 1.98
C ALA A 431 0.56 53.62 0.52
N ARG A 432 1.03 54.85 0.31
CA ARG A 432 1.38 55.39 -1.00
C ARG A 432 2.36 54.47 -1.74
N ASP A 433 2.01 54.12 -2.98
CA ASP A 433 2.93 53.53 -3.94
C ASP A 433 3.42 54.62 -4.90
N PRO A 434 4.73 54.94 -4.95
CA PRO A 434 5.23 56.01 -5.81
C PRO A 434 5.07 55.72 -7.31
N ALA A 435 4.76 54.48 -7.71
CA ALA A 435 4.52 54.12 -9.10
C ALA A 435 3.16 54.59 -9.64
N TYR A 436 2.20 54.94 -8.76
CA TYR A 436 0.83 55.24 -9.14
C TYR A 436 0.37 56.57 -8.55
N ALA A 437 -0.07 57.49 -9.41
CA ALA A 437 -0.75 58.70 -8.96
C ALA A 437 -2.22 58.42 -8.62
N GLN A 438 -2.90 59.35 -7.95
CA GLN A 438 -4.33 59.24 -7.61
C GLN A 438 -5.20 58.82 -8.81
N ALA A 439 -4.93 59.35 -10.01
CA ALA A 439 -5.71 59.08 -11.23
C ALA A 439 -5.53 57.64 -11.77
N ASP A 440 -4.46 56.96 -11.37
CA ASP A 440 -4.06 55.64 -11.86
C ASP A 440 -4.58 54.51 -10.96
N ILE A 441 -5.16 54.84 -9.80
CA ILE A 441 -5.57 53.86 -8.78
C ILE A 441 -7.05 53.50 -8.94
N ARG A 442 -7.37 52.21 -8.84
CA ARG A 442 -8.74 51.68 -8.70
C ARG A 442 -8.78 50.68 -7.55
N ILE A 443 -9.93 50.53 -6.91
CA ILE A 443 -10.14 49.57 -5.82
C ILE A 443 -11.36 48.73 -6.17
N ALA A 444 -11.16 47.42 -6.35
CA ALA A 444 -12.23 46.49 -6.72
C ALA A 444 -11.81 45.04 -6.45
N ASP A 445 -12.76 44.15 -6.21
CA ASP A 445 -12.50 42.72 -5.97
C ASP A 445 -12.18 41.99 -7.29
N ILE A 446 -10.91 41.68 -7.53
CA ILE A 446 -10.45 41.00 -8.75
C ILE A 446 -10.40 39.49 -8.56
N ASP A 447 -10.01 39.03 -7.38
CA ASP A 447 -9.84 37.60 -7.13
C ASP A 447 -11.15 36.87 -6.72
N GLY A 448 -12.20 37.64 -6.46
CA GLY A 448 -13.56 37.20 -6.17
C GLY A 448 -13.71 36.62 -4.77
N ASP A 449 -12.97 37.10 -3.77
CA ASP A 449 -13.10 36.67 -2.38
C ASP A 449 -14.03 37.55 -1.53
N GLY A 450 -14.66 38.55 -2.14
CA GLY A 450 -15.58 39.50 -1.52
C GLY A 450 -14.91 40.75 -0.98
N ARG A 451 -13.57 40.82 -0.96
CA ARG A 451 -12.83 41.99 -0.49
C ARG A 451 -12.20 42.71 -1.66
N ALA A 452 -12.27 44.05 -1.65
CA ALA A 452 -11.66 44.82 -2.71
C ALA A 452 -10.13 44.77 -2.68
N ASP A 453 -9.55 44.67 -3.88
CA ASP A 453 -8.11 44.67 -4.12
C ASP A 453 -7.62 46.04 -4.58
N PHE A 454 -6.33 46.31 -4.38
CA PHE A 454 -5.71 47.51 -4.92
C PHE A 454 -5.24 47.30 -6.35
N ILE A 455 -5.59 48.22 -7.25
CA ILE A 455 -5.26 48.16 -8.66
C ILE A 455 -4.49 49.42 -9.06
N GLY A 456 -3.27 49.25 -9.57
CA GLY A 456 -2.48 50.30 -10.17
C GLY A 456 -2.45 50.19 -11.70
N LEU A 457 -3.00 51.19 -12.38
CA LEU A 457 -3.00 51.29 -13.83
C LEU A 457 -1.69 51.93 -14.31
N ARG A 458 -1.12 51.41 -15.40
CA ARG A 458 0.01 52.07 -16.09
C ARG A 458 -0.50 52.88 -17.28
N GLY A 459 0.34 53.78 -17.81
CA GLY A 459 0.00 54.66 -18.93
C GLY A 459 -0.52 53.96 -20.20
N ASN A 460 -0.22 52.66 -20.37
CA ASN A 460 -0.72 51.82 -21.46
C ASN A 460 -2.07 51.12 -21.16
N GLY A 461 -2.62 51.28 -19.96
CA GLY A 461 -3.85 50.65 -19.50
C GLY A 461 -3.67 49.28 -18.84
N ASP A 462 -2.44 48.80 -18.65
CA ASP A 462 -2.19 47.56 -17.91
C ASP A 462 -2.60 47.72 -16.45
N ALA A 463 -3.30 46.72 -15.91
CA ALA A 463 -3.71 46.69 -14.51
C ALA A 463 -2.82 45.73 -13.71
N TRP A 464 -2.11 46.28 -12.73
CA TRP A 464 -1.33 45.53 -11.74
C TRP A 464 -2.12 45.49 -10.44
N VAL A 465 -2.26 44.30 -9.85
CA VAL A 465 -3.18 44.07 -8.74
C VAL A 465 -2.44 43.56 -7.52
N TRP A 466 -2.85 44.06 -6.35
CA TRP A 466 -2.44 43.60 -5.04
C TRP A 466 -3.67 43.22 -4.24
N ARG A 467 -3.73 41.93 -3.91
CA ARG A 467 -4.80 41.35 -3.14
C ARG A 467 -4.85 41.91 -1.72
N ASN A 468 -6.04 42.27 -1.26
CA ASN A 468 -6.29 42.58 0.15
C ASN A 468 -6.33 41.27 0.97
N GLY A 469 -5.22 40.99 1.68
CA GLY A 469 -5.07 39.77 2.47
C GLY A 469 -5.29 39.98 3.97
N GLY A 470 -5.81 38.96 4.64
CA GLY A 470 -6.27 39.01 6.04
C GLY A 470 -7.77 38.75 6.11
N ILE A 471 -8.38 38.86 7.29
CA ILE A 471 -9.80 38.50 7.54
C ILE A 471 -10.57 39.54 8.38
N GLY A 472 -9.89 40.61 8.81
CA GLY A 472 -10.49 41.68 9.60
C GLY A 472 -10.92 42.87 8.75
N ASN A 473 -11.35 43.94 9.43
CA ASN A 473 -11.73 45.22 8.82
C ASN A 473 -10.57 45.97 8.13
N LYS A 474 -9.34 45.48 8.27
CA LYS A 474 -8.15 46.03 7.65
C LYS A 474 -7.27 44.91 7.11
N PRO A 475 -6.64 45.08 5.93
CA PRO A 475 -5.63 44.16 5.43
C PRO A 475 -4.55 43.91 6.49
N SER A 476 -4.25 42.64 6.73
CA SER A 476 -3.05 42.23 7.47
C SER A 476 -1.82 42.36 6.58
N TYR A 477 -1.99 42.19 5.27
CA TYR A 477 -0.95 42.35 4.26
C TYR A 477 -1.58 42.59 2.87
N PHE A 478 -0.77 43.04 1.92
CA PHE A 478 -1.13 43.08 0.50
C PHE A 478 -0.26 42.11 -0.29
N GLN A 479 -0.88 41.12 -0.92
CA GLN A 479 -0.19 40.12 -1.73
C GLN A 479 -0.13 40.58 -3.19
N ALA A 480 1.05 40.62 -3.79
CA ALA A 480 1.15 40.98 -5.21
C ALA A 480 0.57 39.86 -6.09
N MET A 481 -0.41 40.17 -6.93
CA MET A 481 -0.87 39.25 -7.99
C MET A 481 -0.12 39.52 -9.31
N GLY A 482 0.45 40.71 -9.49
CA GLY A 482 1.12 41.12 -10.72
C GLY A 482 0.15 41.67 -11.76
N LYS A 483 0.52 41.61 -13.05
CA LYS A 483 -0.33 42.12 -14.15
C LYS A 483 -1.52 41.18 -14.38
N ARG A 484 -2.74 41.63 -14.02
CA ARG A 484 -3.97 40.84 -14.19
C ARG A 484 -4.76 41.19 -15.42
N PHE A 485 -4.59 42.41 -15.95
CA PHE A 485 -5.22 42.82 -17.21
C PHE A 485 -4.21 43.50 -18.12
N GLU A 486 -4.22 43.11 -19.39
CA GLU A 486 -3.45 43.76 -20.44
C GLU A 486 -4.28 44.86 -21.09
N GLY A 487 -3.75 46.08 -21.07
CA GLY A 487 -4.43 47.26 -21.58
C GLY A 487 -4.83 47.11 -23.05
N LYS A 488 -6.05 47.55 -23.38
CA LYS A 488 -6.62 47.41 -24.74
C LYS A 488 -6.40 48.64 -25.63
N GLY A 489 -5.50 49.54 -25.25
CA GLY A 489 -5.17 50.72 -26.05
C GLY A 489 -6.32 51.72 -26.23
N MET A 490 -7.26 51.78 -25.28
CA MET A 490 -8.49 52.57 -25.40
C MET A 490 -8.28 54.08 -25.15
N GLY A 491 -7.05 54.56 -24.93
CA GLY A 491 -6.76 55.97 -24.70
C GLY A 491 -6.87 56.39 -23.23
N ASN A 492 -7.63 57.45 -22.94
CA ASN A 492 -7.67 58.08 -21.60
C ASN A 492 -8.10 57.10 -20.50
N LEU A 493 -7.21 56.88 -19.51
CA LEU A 493 -7.38 55.98 -18.37
C LEU A 493 -8.54 56.35 -17.43
N ALA A 494 -9.02 57.60 -17.46
CA ALA A 494 -10.21 58.01 -16.72
C ALA A 494 -11.47 57.21 -17.13
N GLY A 495 -11.46 56.59 -18.31
CA GLY A 495 -12.52 55.69 -18.77
C GLY A 495 -12.46 54.30 -18.16
N THR A 496 -11.30 53.87 -17.66
CA THR A 496 -11.11 52.53 -17.09
C THR A 496 -11.74 52.41 -15.72
N ARG A 497 -12.62 51.42 -15.54
CA ARG A 497 -13.35 51.11 -14.31
C ARG A 497 -13.34 49.61 -14.06
N PHE A 498 -13.56 49.22 -12.82
CA PHE A 498 -13.71 47.84 -12.41
C PHE A 498 -15.05 47.72 -11.68
N GLU A 499 -16.00 47.00 -12.28
CA GLU A 499 -17.39 46.92 -11.82
C GLU A 499 -17.90 45.50 -12.02
N ASP A 500 -18.54 44.90 -11.02
CA ASP A 500 -19.25 43.62 -11.17
C ASP A 500 -20.57 43.85 -11.94
N LEU A 501 -20.53 43.72 -13.28
CA LEU A 501 -21.65 44.08 -14.15
C LEU A 501 -22.68 42.95 -14.23
N ASN A 502 -22.20 41.70 -14.31
CA ASN A 502 -23.03 40.50 -14.42
C ASN A 502 -23.49 39.95 -13.06
N GLY A 503 -22.98 40.46 -11.94
CA GLY A 503 -23.37 40.04 -10.61
C GLY A 503 -22.67 38.77 -10.16
N ASP A 504 -21.55 38.37 -10.76
CA ASP A 504 -20.82 37.16 -10.37
C ASP A 504 -19.92 37.35 -9.16
N GLY A 505 -19.89 38.57 -8.60
CA GLY A 505 -19.11 38.99 -7.44
C GLY A 505 -17.62 39.20 -7.73
N ARG A 506 -17.20 39.21 -9.00
CA ARG A 506 -15.87 39.62 -9.45
C ARG A 506 -16.01 40.90 -10.24
N ALA A 507 -15.04 41.80 -10.10
CA ALA A 507 -15.06 43.04 -10.84
C ALA A 507 -14.64 42.83 -12.29
N ASP A 508 -15.51 43.23 -13.21
CA ASP A 508 -15.25 43.24 -14.65
C ASP A 508 -14.47 44.49 -15.04
N TRP A 509 -13.63 44.39 -16.06
CA TRP A 509 -12.93 45.54 -16.61
C TRP A 509 -13.85 46.26 -17.59
N LEU A 510 -14.05 47.56 -17.39
CA LEU A 510 -14.81 48.41 -18.28
C LEU A 510 -13.95 49.57 -18.80
N TRP A 511 -14.19 49.98 -20.04
CA TRP A 511 -13.75 51.27 -20.54
C TRP A 511 -14.93 52.08 -21.06
N VAL A 512 -15.16 53.25 -20.47
CA VAL A 512 -16.23 54.19 -20.80
C VAL A 512 -15.69 55.36 -21.64
N ALA A 513 -16.24 55.53 -22.83
CA ALA A 513 -15.92 56.61 -23.76
C ALA A 513 -16.56 57.95 -23.34
N ASP A 514 -16.15 59.05 -23.96
CA ASP A 514 -16.70 60.39 -23.68
C ASP A 514 -18.18 60.54 -24.00
N ASN A 515 -18.70 59.77 -24.96
CA ASN A 515 -20.12 59.73 -25.31
C ASN A 515 -20.93 58.70 -24.47
N GLY A 516 -20.32 58.12 -23.44
CA GLY A 516 -20.94 57.13 -22.56
C GLY A 516 -20.97 55.69 -23.09
N GLN A 517 -20.44 55.42 -24.28
CA GLN A 517 -20.27 54.05 -24.78
C GLN A 517 -19.35 53.24 -23.84
N ALA A 518 -19.63 51.96 -23.59
CA ALA A 518 -18.82 51.13 -22.71
C ALA A 518 -18.44 49.78 -23.34
N THR A 519 -17.15 49.44 -23.28
CA THR A 519 -16.61 48.12 -23.61
C THR A 519 -16.33 47.36 -22.31
N THR A 520 -16.70 46.08 -22.26
CA THR A 520 -16.56 45.25 -21.06
C THR A 520 -15.76 43.99 -21.37
N TYR A 521 -14.87 43.61 -20.44
CA TYR A 521 -14.29 42.28 -20.34
C TYR A 521 -14.65 41.69 -18.99
N THR A 522 -15.36 40.57 -18.97
CA THR A 522 -15.79 39.93 -17.74
C THR A 522 -14.70 39.10 -17.09
N ASN A 523 -14.66 39.10 -15.76
CA ASN A 523 -13.64 38.44 -14.95
C ASN A 523 -14.14 37.11 -14.37
N SER A 524 -13.79 35.97 -14.96
CA SER A 524 -14.09 34.66 -14.35
C SER A 524 -12.90 34.08 -13.57
N ARG A 525 -13.18 33.16 -12.64
CA ARG A 525 -12.16 32.45 -11.86
C ARG A 525 -11.19 31.67 -12.77
N SER A 526 -9.88 31.77 -12.54
CA SER A 526 -8.89 31.01 -13.31
C SER A 526 -8.34 29.79 -12.54
N CYS A 527 -8.07 28.70 -13.25
CA CYS A 527 -7.23 27.59 -12.75
C CYS A 527 -5.73 27.76 -13.01
N HIS A 528 -5.33 28.81 -13.73
CA HIS A 528 -3.92 29.14 -13.88
C HIS A 528 -3.30 29.54 -12.54
N TRP A 529 -2.16 28.96 -12.25
CA TRP A 529 -1.41 29.16 -11.02
C TRP A 529 -0.18 30.04 -11.24
N GLY A 530 0.40 30.50 -10.13
CA GLY A 530 1.68 31.17 -10.10
C GLY A 530 2.13 31.32 -8.65
N ARG A 531 3.11 32.19 -8.40
CA ARG A 531 3.59 32.54 -7.06
C ARG A 531 3.24 34.00 -6.77
N GLU A 532 3.56 34.48 -5.59
CA GLU A 532 3.39 35.90 -5.32
C GLU A 532 4.17 36.75 -6.35
N GLY A 533 3.49 37.74 -6.93
CA GLY A 533 3.99 38.59 -8.01
C GLY A 533 3.51 38.19 -9.42
N ASP A 534 3.12 36.94 -9.64
CA ASP A 534 2.65 36.45 -10.93
C ASP A 534 1.44 35.49 -10.87
N GLY A 535 0.98 35.10 -9.68
CA GLY A 535 -0.11 34.15 -9.45
C GLY A 535 -1.51 34.77 -9.38
N LEU A 536 -2.51 33.91 -9.13
CA LEU A 536 -3.97 34.17 -9.22
C LEU A 536 -4.38 34.95 -10.48
N TYR A 537 -4.64 34.19 -11.53
CA TYR A 537 -5.08 34.75 -12.81
C TYR A 537 -6.59 34.99 -12.83
N SER A 538 -6.99 35.87 -13.74
CA SER A 538 -8.37 36.10 -14.13
C SER A 538 -8.59 35.55 -15.53
N ALA A 539 -9.70 34.85 -15.73
CA ALA A 539 -10.09 34.29 -17.03
C ALA A 539 -11.01 35.29 -17.76
N TRP A 540 -10.40 36.26 -18.44
CA TRP A 540 -11.11 37.35 -19.10
C TRP A 540 -11.82 36.93 -20.38
N ARG A 541 -13.10 37.31 -20.55
CA ARG A 541 -13.86 37.16 -21.81
C ARG A 541 -14.46 38.50 -22.24
N ILE A 542 -14.54 38.78 -23.55
CA ILE A 542 -15.12 40.03 -24.04
C ILE A 542 -16.65 39.97 -23.97
N GLY A 543 -17.29 41.02 -23.48
CA GLY A 543 -18.74 41.15 -23.51
C GLY A 543 -19.25 41.68 -24.86
N THR A 544 -20.46 41.27 -25.26
CA THR A 544 -21.11 41.74 -26.50
C THR A 544 -22.46 42.38 -26.23
N ASN A 545 -22.93 43.23 -27.14
CA ASN A 545 -24.30 43.74 -27.11
C ASN A 545 -25.22 42.76 -27.85
N LYS A 546 -26.37 42.41 -27.26
CA LYS A 546 -27.34 41.46 -27.82
C LYS A 546 -27.86 41.83 -29.20
N ALA A 547 -28.07 43.12 -29.47
CA ALA A 547 -28.63 43.58 -30.74
C ALA A 547 -27.60 43.54 -31.89
N SER A 548 -26.32 43.83 -31.59
CA SER A 548 -25.25 43.85 -32.60
C SER A 548 -24.45 42.54 -32.69
N GLY A 549 -24.48 41.71 -31.64
CA GLY A 549 -23.63 40.53 -31.46
C GLY A 549 -22.14 40.87 -31.29
N LYS A 550 -21.80 42.12 -31.00
CA LYS A 550 -20.41 42.62 -30.95
C LYS A 550 -20.20 43.57 -29.77
N SER A 551 -18.96 43.73 -29.33
CA SER A 551 -18.53 44.84 -28.48
C SER A 551 -18.65 46.17 -29.24
N PRO A 552 -18.93 47.32 -28.60
CA PRO A 552 -19.10 47.57 -27.15
C PRO A 552 -20.39 46.97 -26.57
N THR A 553 -20.41 46.72 -25.25
CA THR A 553 -21.62 46.21 -24.55
C THR A 553 -22.71 47.26 -24.51
N HIS A 554 -22.36 48.51 -24.20
CA HIS A 554 -23.29 49.65 -24.14
C HIS A 554 -22.97 50.63 -25.26
N THR A 555 -23.97 51.03 -26.06
CA THR A 555 -23.74 51.85 -27.24
C THR A 555 -23.46 53.33 -26.95
N GLY A 556 -23.92 53.84 -25.81
CA GLY A 556 -23.82 55.26 -25.45
C GLY A 556 -24.54 56.17 -26.45
N GLY A 557 -24.00 57.37 -26.67
CA GLY A 557 -24.44 58.30 -27.73
C GLY A 557 -25.54 59.28 -27.33
N MET A 558 -25.82 59.43 -26.04
CA MET A 558 -26.84 60.35 -25.54
C MET A 558 -26.37 61.81 -25.58
N ALA A 559 -25.08 62.05 -25.33
CA ALA A 559 -24.39 63.34 -25.41
C ALA A 559 -22.87 63.10 -25.38
N ASP A 560 -22.07 64.10 -25.74
CA ASP A 560 -20.60 64.06 -25.62
C ASP A 560 -20.13 64.67 -24.29
N GLY A 561 -18.95 64.25 -23.81
CA GLY A 561 -18.35 64.76 -22.57
C GLY A 561 -19.07 64.29 -21.30
N ILE A 562 -19.86 63.21 -21.37
CA ILE A 562 -20.67 62.71 -20.24
C ILE A 562 -20.02 61.57 -19.46
N ARG A 563 -18.77 61.20 -19.76
CA ARG A 563 -18.05 60.07 -19.13
C ARG A 563 -18.21 60.04 -17.61
N ASN A 564 -17.95 61.16 -16.94
CA ASN A 564 -18.01 61.26 -15.47
C ASN A 564 -19.44 61.20 -14.91
N ARG A 565 -20.45 61.32 -15.77
CA ARG A 565 -21.88 61.27 -15.42
C ARG A 565 -22.50 59.89 -15.67
N ILE A 566 -21.74 58.95 -16.21
CA ILE A 566 -22.15 57.56 -16.37
C ILE A 566 -21.75 56.79 -15.12
N HIS A 567 -22.66 55.98 -14.58
CA HIS A 567 -22.43 55.10 -13.44
C HIS A 567 -23.00 53.71 -13.72
N PHE A 568 -22.53 52.70 -12.98
CA PHE A 568 -23.07 51.35 -12.98
C PHE A 568 -23.55 51.02 -11.58
N ALA A 569 -24.84 50.78 -11.42
CA ALA A 569 -25.45 50.64 -10.10
C ALA A 569 -26.61 49.65 -10.09
N ARG A 570 -26.78 48.93 -8.98
CA ARG A 570 -27.91 48.01 -8.74
C ARG A 570 -29.17 48.79 -8.37
N VAL A 571 -29.71 49.58 -9.29
CA VAL A 571 -30.91 50.40 -9.07
C VAL A 571 -32.15 49.51 -8.94
N TYR A 572 -32.32 48.57 -9.85
CA TYR A 572 -33.40 47.59 -9.80
C TYR A 572 -33.02 46.31 -9.07
N GLY A 573 -31.74 46.11 -8.77
CA GLY A 573 -31.24 44.93 -8.04
C GLY A 573 -31.66 43.61 -8.68
N SER A 574 -31.69 43.54 -10.01
CA SER A 574 -32.19 42.35 -10.71
C SER A 574 -31.15 41.22 -10.68
N PRO A 575 -31.42 40.12 -9.95
CA PRO A 575 -30.49 38.99 -9.91
C PRO A 575 -30.32 38.43 -11.31
N GLN A 576 -29.10 38.05 -11.68
CA GLN A 576 -28.92 37.00 -12.68
C GLN A 576 -29.21 35.68 -11.97
N ASP A 577 -29.88 34.74 -12.63
CA ASP A 577 -30.41 33.50 -12.06
C ASP A 577 -29.59 32.97 -10.84
N PHE A 578 -28.25 32.87 -10.92
CA PHE A 578 -27.36 32.45 -9.80
C PHE A 578 -26.10 33.32 -9.65
N GLY A 579 -26.20 34.63 -9.91
CA GLY A 579 -25.14 35.58 -9.55
C GLY A 579 -24.88 35.61 -8.04
N LEU A 580 -23.67 35.97 -7.62
CA LEU A 580 -23.38 36.25 -6.20
C LEU A 580 -24.09 37.52 -5.73
N LEU A 581 -24.22 38.47 -6.63
CA LEU A 581 -24.85 39.76 -6.44
C LEU A 581 -25.83 40.02 -7.60
N SER A 582 -26.65 41.06 -7.45
CA SER A 582 -27.51 41.50 -8.55
C SER A 582 -26.70 42.21 -9.64
N ARG A 583 -27.19 42.14 -10.89
CA ARG A 583 -26.57 42.83 -12.04
C ARG A 583 -26.60 44.35 -11.83
N LYS A 584 -25.59 45.04 -12.36
CA LYS A 584 -25.57 46.52 -12.38
C LYS A 584 -26.31 47.05 -13.61
N ASP A 585 -27.10 48.10 -13.38
CA ASP A 585 -27.80 48.89 -14.38
C ASP A 585 -26.91 50.02 -14.89
N TYR A 586 -27.12 50.44 -16.14
CA TYR A 586 -26.42 51.60 -16.70
C TYR A 586 -27.17 52.87 -16.31
N VAL A 587 -26.48 53.81 -15.68
CA VAL A 587 -27.07 55.04 -15.14
C VAL A 587 -26.41 56.26 -15.76
N TRP A 588 -27.21 57.20 -16.24
CA TRP A 588 -26.75 58.52 -16.69
C TRP A 588 -27.35 59.61 -15.81
N MET A 589 -26.47 60.40 -15.19
CA MET A 589 -26.83 61.64 -14.49
C MET A 589 -27.01 62.76 -15.52
N GLU A 590 -28.19 62.82 -16.16
CA GLU A 590 -28.52 63.89 -17.12
C GLU A 590 -28.58 65.23 -16.37
N HIS A 591 -27.75 66.19 -16.79
CA HIS A 591 -27.61 67.48 -16.14
C HIS A 591 -28.26 68.60 -16.95
N LYS A 592 -28.82 69.56 -16.21
CA LYS A 592 -29.28 70.84 -16.76
C LYS A 592 -29.09 71.96 -15.73
N GLU A 593 -28.40 73.02 -16.10
CA GLU A 593 -28.38 74.26 -15.31
C GLU A 593 -29.72 74.99 -15.44
N LEU A 594 -30.28 75.40 -14.30
CA LEU A 594 -31.55 76.12 -14.20
C LEU A 594 -31.29 77.63 -14.18
N SER A 595 -32.30 78.40 -14.57
CA SER A 595 -32.22 79.87 -14.63
C SER A 595 -31.96 80.55 -13.27
N ASN A 596 -32.18 79.84 -12.16
CA ASN A 596 -31.91 80.32 -10.81
C ASN A 596 -30.49 79.99 -10.30
N GLY A 597 -29.61 79.49 -11.17
CA GLY A 597 -28.23 79.11 -10.84
C GLY A 597 -28.11 77.76 -10.12
N LYS A 598 -29.21 77.03 -9.91
CA LYS A 598 -29.17 75.65 -9.41
C LYS A 598 -29.00 74.67 -10.56
N HIS A 599 -28.56 73.46 -10.24
CA HIS A 599 -28.35 72.38 -11.20
C HIS A 599 -29.39 71.27 -10.98
N GLU A 600 -30.11 70.92 -12.04
CA GLU A 600 -31.02 69.77 -12.08
C GLU A 600 -30.27 68.53 -12.60
N PHE A 601 -30.45 67.41 -11.89
CA PHE A 601 -29.92 66.11 -12.26
C PHE A 601 -31.05 65.10 -12.36
N LYS A 602 -31.24 64.51 -13.54
CA LYS A 602 -32.16 63.40 -13.76
C LYS A 602 -31.36 62.10 -13.77
N VAL A 603 -31.70 61.19 -12.86
CA VAL A 603 -31.11 59.86 -12.81
C VAL A 603 -31.81 59.00 -13.86
N ARG A 604 -31.23 58.91 -15.05
CA ARG A 604 -31.74 58.03 -16.12
C ARG A 604 -31.16 56.65 -16.00
N VAL A 605 -31.99 55.62 -16.10
CA VAL A 605 -31.58 54.24 -15.84
C VAL A 605 -31.97 53.33 -17.00
N TRP A 606 -31.03 52.52 -17.44
CA TRP A 606 -31.25 51.38 -18.32
C TRP A 606 -31.09 50.11 -17.49
N LYS A 607 -32.22 49.51 -17.14
CA LYS A 607 -32.30 48.29 -16.34
C LYS A 607 -31.64 47.14 -17.10
N SER A 608 -30.66 46.49 -16.51
CA SER A 608 -29.93 45.37 -17.11
C SER A 608 -30.84 44.15 -17.28
N LYS A 609 -30.78 43.58 -18.48
CA LYS A 609 -31.34 42.27 -18.88
C LYS A 609 -30.25 41.32 -19.37
N GLY A 610 -28.98 41.74 -19.31
CA GLY A 610 -27.85 40.96 -19.79
C GLY A 610 -27.64 39.68 -18.97
N TYR A 611 -27.02 38.68 -19.57
CA TYR A 611 -26.81 37.37 -18.96
C TYR A 611 -25.48 36.76 -19.44
N GLY A 612 -25.08 35.67 -18.81
CA GLY A 612 -23.85 34.94 -19.09
C GLY A 612 -22.65 35.39 -18.27
N ALA A 613 -21.55 34.64 -18.42
CA ALA A 613 -20.27 34.79 -17.74
C ALA A 613 -20.30 34.81 -16.20
N THR A 614 -21.35 34.31 -15.56
CA THR A 614 -21.42 34.30 -14.09
C THR A 614 -20.86 33.05 -13.44
N LYS A 615 -20.79 31.94 -14.18
CA LYS A 615 -20.37 30.64 -13.63
C LYS A 615 -19.66 29.81 -14.71
N PRO A 616 -18.33 29.61 -14.62
CA PRO A 616 -17.60 28.71 -15.51
C PRO A 616 -17.88 27.22 -15.20
N GLU A 617 -17.60 26.34 -16.17
CA GLU A 617 -17.79 24.88 -16.04
C GLU A 617 -17.04 24.29 -14.83
N ALA A 618 -15.80 24.73 -14.61
CA ALA A 618 -14.92 24.24 -13.54
C ALA A 618 -15.40 24.51 -12.10
N ASP A 619 -16.43 25.34 -11.93
CA ASP A 619 -17.04 25.58 -10.63
C ASP A 619 -18.14 24.56 -10.28
N GLY A 620 -18.56 23.72 -11.23
CA GLY A 620 -19.60 22.72 -11.03
C GLY A 620 -19.07 21.36 -10.54
N ASN A 621 -17.77 21.24 -10.24
CA ASN A 621 -17.16 19.94 -9.96
C ASN A 621 -17.34 19.53 -8.50
N PHE A 622 -17.97 18.38 -8.28
CA PHE A 622 -18.11 17.70 -7.00
C PHE A 622 -17.68 16.24 -7.15
N TYR A 623 -17.21 15.64 -6.07
CA TYR A 623 -16.71 14.27 -6.06
C TYR A 623 -17.23 13.58 -4.79
N CYS A 624 -17.78 12.37 -4.96
CA CYS A 624 -18.34 11.57 -3.87
C CYS A 624 -18.69 10.17 -4.39
N ASP A 625 -18.55 9.14 -3.56
CA ASP A 625 -19.02 7.80 -3.88
C ASP A 625 -20.56 7.71 -3.83
N MET A 626 -21.21 7.92 -4.98
CA MET A 626 -22.67 7.89 -5.08
C MET A 626 -23.20 6.46 -5.16
N THR A 627 -22.34 5.48 -5.46
CA THR A 627 -22.76 4.10 -5.70
C THR A 627 -22.42 3.14 -4.55
N GLY A 628 -21.56 3.55 -3.62
CA GLY A 628 -21.10 2.79 -2.48
C GLY A 628 -20.07 1.72 -2.85
N ASN A 629 -19.27 1.99 -3.89
CA ASN A 629 -18.26 1.04 -4.39
C ASN A 629 -16.85 1.27 -3.80
N GLY A 630 -16.71 2.28 -2.95
CA GLY A 630 -15.46 2.72 -2.32
C GLY A 630 -14.67 3.73 -3.16
N ARG A 631 -15.12 4.11 -4.35
CA ARG A 631 -14.44 5.09 -5.22
C ARG A 631 -15.34 6.27 -5.49
N ASP A 632 -14.79 7.46 -5.36
CA ASP A 632 -15.51 8.68 -5.66
C ASP A 632 -15.88 8.76 -7.14
N ASP A 633 -17.15 9.10 -7.38
CA ASP A 633 -17.71 9.44 -8.68
C ASP A 633 -17.55 10.94 -8.95
N TYR A 634 -17.63 11.34 -10.22
CA TYR A 634 -17.66 12.75 -10.59
C TYR A 634 -19.10 13.23 -10.80
N ILE A 635 -19.50 14.20 -9.98
CA ILE A 635 -20.81 14.84 -10.06
C ILE A 635 -20.61 16.26 -10.57
N TRP A 636 -21.26 16.59 -11.69
CA TRP A 636 -21.30 17.96 -12.17
C TRP A 636 -22.61 18.62 -11.75
N VAL A 637 -22.52 19.69 -10.95
CA VAL A 637 -23.67 20.40 -10.35
C VAL A 637 -23.89 21.73 -11.06
N LEU A 638 -25.04 21.84 -11.74
CA LEU A 638 -25.52 23.06 -12.36
C LEU A 638 -25.80 24.13 -11.28
N SER A 639 -25.76 25.40 -11.65
CA SER A 639 -25.98 26.51 -10.71
C SER A 639 -27.26 26.42 -9.86
N LYS A 640 -28.34 25.82 -10.40
CA LYS A 640 -29.64 25.59 -9.72
C LYS A 640 -29.74 24.25 -8.96
N GLY A 641 -28.66 23.49 -8.89
CA GLY A 641 -28.59 22.22 -8.16
C GLY A 641 -29.02 20.98 -8.95
N GLU A 642 -29.40 21.11 -10.23
CA GLU A 642 -29.53 19.94 -11.12
C GLU A 642 -28.16 19.31 -11.34
N MET A 643 -28.07 17.98 -11.38
CA MET A 643 -26.80 17.28 -11.39
C MET A 643 -26.69 16.24 -12.51
N ASP A 644 -25.50 16.14 -13.08
CA ASP A 644 -25.08 15.05 -13.95
C ASP A 644 -24.09 14.15 -13.19
N LEU A 645 -24.13 12.84 -13.43
CA LEU A 645 -23.24 11.86 -12.83
C LEU A 645 -22.34 11.21 -13.89
N PHE A 646 -21.06 11.13 -13.57
CA PHE A 646 -20.04 10.39 -14.29
C PHE A 646 -19.46 9.36 -13.32
N GLU A 647 -20.04 8.16 -13.33
CA GLU A 647 -19.60 7.07 -12.45
C GLU A 647 -18.15 6.68 -12.74
N ASN A 648 -17.38 6.40 -11.69
CA ASN A 648 -16.01 5.90 -11.80
C ASN A 648 -16.01 4.54 -12.53
N ALA A 649 -15.15 4.38 -13.55
CA ALA A 649 -15.08 3.14 -14.32
C ALA A 649 -14.28 2.02 -13.63
N GLY A 650 -13.75 2.26 -12.43
CA GLY A 650 -12.91 1.30 -11.70
C GLY A 650 -11.52 1.12 -12.30
N LYS A 651 -11.00 2.16 -12.97
CA LYS A 651 -9.70 2.13 -13.65
C LYS A 651 -8.65 2.81 -12.79
N ASP A 652 -7.56 2.10 -12.53
CA ASP A 652 -6.44 2.68 -11.79
C ASP A 652 -5.55 3.54 -12.69
N PHE A 653 -5.41 3.21 -13.98
CA PHE A 653 -4.61 4.00 -14.92
C PHE A 653 -5.32 4.09 -16.26
N ILE A 654 -5.18 5.23 -16.94
CA ILE A 654 -5.77 5.47 -18.26
C ILE A 654 -4.73 5.94 -19.27
N ALA A 655 -4.90 5.50 -20.52
CA ALA A 655 -4.13 5.99 -21.67
C ALA A 655 -4.82 7.17 -22.37
N ASN A 656 -4.10 7.84 -23.28
CA ASN A 656 -4.68 8.91 -24.08
C ASN A 656 -5.86 8.41 -24.93
N GLY A 657 -7.00 9.11 -24.85
CA GLY A 657 -8.23 8.76 -25.56
C GLY A 657 -9.14 7.78 -24.81
N GLU A 658 -8.69 7.27 -23.66
CA GLU A 658 -9.49 6.46 -22.76
C GLU A 658 -10.26 7.34 -21.77
N SER A 659 -11.50 6.98 -21.46
CA SER A 659 -12.29 7.63 -20.41
C SER A 659 -12.03 6.97 -19.06
N TYR A 660 -11.77 7.80 -18.04
CA TYR A 660 -11.74 7.42 -16.63
C TYR A 660 -13.13 7.08 -16.08
N TRP A 661 -14.15 7.77 -16.61
CA TRP A 661 -15.55 7.63 -16.24
C TRP A 661 -16.29 6.65 -17.14
N LYS A 662 -17.36 6.03 -16.63
CA LYS A 662 -18.32 5.27 -17.45
C LYS A 662 -18.98 6.21 -18.46
N GLN A 663 -19.15 5.72 -19.69
CA GLN A 663 -19.74 6.49 -20.78
C GLN A 663 -20.99 5.79 -21.35
N PRO A 664 -22.03 6.54 -21.73
CA PRO A 664 -22.21 7.98 -21.47
C PRO A 664 -22.51 8.24 -19.99
N GLY A 665 -22.14 9.43 -19.48
CA GLY A 665 -22.58 9.89 -18.15
C GLY A 665 -24.11 10.01 -18.05
N GLN A 666 -24.65 9.93 -16.84
CA GLN A 666 -26.08 10.06 -16.56
C GLN A 666 -26.47 11.53 -16.42
N LYS A 667 -27.28 12.04 -17.36
CA LYS A 667 -27.75 13.43 -17.36
C LYS A 667 -28.94 13.62 -16.42
N ALA A 668 -28.96 14.73 -15.70
CA ALA A 668 -30.03 15.11 -14.78
C ALA A 668 -30.44 13.97 -13.83
N PHE A 669 -29.48 13.20 -13.33
CA PHE A 669 -29.76 12.05 -12.44
C PHE A 669 -30.38 12.48 -11.11
N PHE A 670 -30.13 13.75 -10.72
CA PHE A 670 -30.86 14.45 -9.69
C PHE A 670 -31.34 15.81 -10.19
N LYS A 671 -32.61 16.12 -9.90
CA LYS A 671 -33.20 17.43 -10.12
C LYS A 671 -33.94 17.86 -8.84
N PRO A 672 -33.50 18.95 -8.18
CA PRO A 672 -34.15 19.38 -6.95
C PRO A 672 -35.59 19.86 -7.24
N PRO A 673 -36.50 19.78 -6.26
CA PRO A 673 -37.89 20.20 -6.42
C PRO A 673 -38.05 21.73 -6.54
N ARG A 674 -36.99 22.48 -6.26
CA ARG A 674 -36.87 23.93 -6.36
C ARG A 674 -35.42 24.29 -6.72
N ASP A 675 -35.21 25.51 -7.19
CA ASP A 675 -33.86 26.01 -7.42
C ASP A 675 -33.06 26.02 -6.10
N LEU A 676 -31.90 25.37 -6.10
CA LEU A 676 -30.93 25.36 -5.00
C LEU A 676 -29.62 25.98 -5.50
N ASP A 677 -29.05 26.95 -4.78
CA ASP A 677 -27.73 27.46 -5.14
C ASP A 677 -26.69 26.35 -4.92
N ARG A 678 -25.96 25.97 -5.97
CA ARG A 678 -24.96 24.87 -5.89
C ARG A 678 -23.94 25.03 -4.76
N ARG A 679 -23.67 26.26 -4.31
CA ARG A 679 -22.72 26.53 -3.22
C ARG A 679 -23.24 26.13 -1.84
N ASP A 680 -24.55 25.91 -1.73
CA ASP A 680 -25.21 25.44 -0.50
C ASP A 680 -25.41 23.92 -0.51
N ILE A 681 -24.94 23.23 -1.56
CA ILE A 681 -25.05 21.78 -1.71
C ILE A 681 -23.75 21.12 -1.25
N HIS A 682 -23.89 20.06 -0.47
CA HIS A 682 -22.82 19.17 -0.05
C HIS A 682 -23.17 17.73 -0.41
N LEU A 683 -22.18 16.95 -0.82
CA LEU A 683 -22.30 15.51 -1.04
C LEU A 683 -21.51 14.80 0.04
N THR A 684 -22.15 13.93 0.81
CA THR A 684 -21.52 13.23 1.93
C THR A 684 -22.40 12.08 2.41
N ASP A 685 -21.81 11.04 2.98
CA ASP A 685 -22.58 9.97 3.64
C ASP A 685 -23.12 10.47 4.99
N PHE A 686 -24.36 10.94 4.98
CA PHE A 686 -24.99 11.55 6.15
C PHE A 686 -25.68 10.50 7.03
N ASP A 687 -26.01 9.33 6.48
CA ASP A 687 -26.74 8.28 7.18
C ASP A 687 -25.98 6.96 7.38
N GLY A 688 -24.70 6.93 7.02
CA GLY A 688 -23.73 5.88 7.32
C GLY A 688 -23.96 4.61 6.53
N ASP A 689 -24.57 4.68 5.35
CA ASP A 689 -24.85 3.52 4.52
C ASP A 689 -23.80 3.26 3.42
N GLY A 690 -22.70 4.01 3.47
CA GLY A 690 -21.54 3.93 2.59
C GLY A 690 -21.72 4.67 1.26
N ARG A 691 -22.83 5.39 1.09
CA ARG A 691 -23.13 6.16 -0.12
C ARG A 691 -23.30 7.62 0.21
N CYS A 692 -22.87 8.49 -0.69
CA CYS A 692 -23.13 9.89 -0.53
C CYS A 692 -24.60 10.25 -0.74
N ASP A 693 -25.10 11.10 0.16
CA ASP A 693 -26.37 11.79 0.11
C ASP A 693 -26.21 13.22 -0.40
N ILE A 694 -27.32 13.82 -0.81
CA ILE A 694 -27.35 15.24 -1.20
C ILE A 694 -27.87 16.05 -0.02
N ILE A 695 -27.03 16.94 0.51
CA ILE A 695 -27.37 17.83 1.62
C ILE A 695 -27.44 19.27 1.10
N HIS A 696 -28.52 19.97 1.43
CA HIS A 696 -28.63 21.41 1.20
C HIS A 696 -28.63 22.16 2.54
N VAL A 697 -27.80 23.19 2.62
CA VAL A 697 -27.67 24.07 3.79
C VAL A 697 -28.41 25.39 3.52
N ASP A 698 -29.50 25.64 4.23
CA ASP A 698 -30.24 26.90 4.11
C ASP A 698 -29.49 28.04 4.83
N HIS A 699 -28.62 28.73 4.09
CA HIS A 699 -27.79 29.82 4.59
C HIS A 699 -28.59 31.04 5.09
N ASN A 700 -29.87 31.16 4.71
CA ASN A 700 -30.74 32.25 5.16
C ASN A 700 -31.52 31.90 6.43
N ASN A 701 -31.50 30.64 6.86
CA ASN A 701 -32.28 30.12 7.98
C ASN A 701 -31.39 29.43 9.02
N GLY A 702 -30.31 30.10 9.44
CA GLY A 702 -29.41 29.61 10.48
C GLY A 702 -28.60 28.38 10.07
N ASN A 703 -28.36 28.19 8.77
CA ASN A 703 -27.61 27.07 8.20
C ASN A 703 -28.20 25.69 8.54
N ARG A 704 -29.54 25.61 8.56
CA ARG A 704 -30.26 24.35 8.74
C ARG A 704 -30.08 23.43 7.54
N VAL A 705 -30.13 22.13 7.79
CA VAL A 705 -29.93 21.10 6.76
C VAL A 705 -31.25 20.50 6.31
N GLU A 706 -31.36 20.24 5.01
CA GLU A 706 -32.32 19.30 4.42
C GLU A 706 -31.55 18.28 3.57
N MET A 707 -32.10 17.10 3.40
CA MET A 707 -31.38 15.95 2.81
C MET A 707 -32.24 15.22 1.79
N TRP A 708 -31.58 14.72 0.73
CA TRP A 708 -32.12 13.67 -0.13
C TRP A 708 -31.26 12.43 0.04
N LYS A 709 -31.82 11.46 0.78
CA LYS A 709 -31.19 10.16 0.99
C LYS A 709 -31.06 9.41 -0.32
N ASN A 710 -29.86 8.89 -0.58
CA ASN A 710 -29.54 8.08 -1.74
C ASN A 710 -29.93 6.60 -1.54
N ASN A 711 -30.97 6.14 -2.23
CA ASN A 711 -31.41 4.74 -2.19
C ASN A 711 -30.95 3.95 -3.42
N TYR A 712 -29.75 4.25 -3.95
CA TYR A 712 -29.18 3.57 -5.12
C TYR A 712 -29.14 2.05 -4.95
N THR A 713 -29.45 1.29 -6.01
CA THR A 713 -29.23 -0.16 -6.02
C THR A 713 -28.52 -0.61 -7.30
N PRO A 714 -27.55 -1.54 -7.23
CA PRO A 714 -26.92 -2.08 -8.42
C PRO A 714 -27.97 -2.68 -9.38
N GLY A 715 -28.02 -2.17 -10.62
CA GLY A 715 -29.00 -2.57 -11.64
C GLY A 715 -30.39 -1.92 -11.52
N GLY A 716 -30.75 -1.35 -10.36
CA GLY A 716 -31.99 -0.59 -10.14
C GLY A 716 -31.86 0.92 -10.32
N GLY A 717 -30.65 1.46 -10.22
CA GLY A 717 -30.37 2.89 -10.43
C GLY A 717 -30.65 3.75 -9.19
N PHE A 718 -30.67 5.07 -9.36
CA PHE A 718 -30.85 6.05 -8.30
C PHE A 718 -32.33 6.29 -7.95
N SER A 719 -32.62 6.42 -6.66
CA SER A 719 -33.89 6.95 -6.17
C SER A 719 -33.66 7.76 -4.89
N TRP A 720 -34.50 8.77 -4.66
CA TRP A 720 -34.26 9.80 -3.64
C TRP A 720 -35.38 9.84 -2.61
N GLN A 721 -35.02 9.80 -1.32
CA GLN A 721 -35.97 10.07 -0.24
C GLN A 721 -35.66 11.45 0.38
N TYR A 722 -36.61 12.38 0.25
CA TYR A 722 -36.48 13.70 0.83
C TYR A 722 -36.76 13.70 2.34
N ILE A 723 -35.87 14.34 3.11
CA ILE A 723 -35.94 14.50 4.56
C ILE A 723 -35.74 15.99 4.87
N ALA A 724 -36.81 16.68 5.27
CA ALA A 724 -36.81 18.14 5.40
C ALA A 724 -36.01 18.67 6.61
N ASN A 725 -35.79 17.86 7.64
CA ASN A 725 -35.06 18.25 8.84
C ASN A 725 -34.42 17.01 9.50
N PRO A 726 -33.37 16.44 8.88
CA PRO A 726 -32.76 15.20 9.35
C PRO A 726 -32.05 15.37 10.70
N ALA A 727 -31.66 16.60 11.08
CA ALA A 727 -30.95 16.88 12.32
C ALA A 727 -31.33 18.26 12.90
N PRO A 728 -32.43 18.37 13.69
CA PRO A 728 -32.94 19.63 14.20
C PRO A 728 -32.02 20.39 15.17
N VAL A 729 -31.00 19.72 15.71
CA VAL A 729 -30.07 20.27 16.71
C VAL A 729 -28.93 21.08 16.09
N LEU A 730 -28.65 20.88 14.81
CA LEU A 730 -27.54 21.54 14.10
C LEU A 730 -27.83 23.02 13.91
N ASN A 731 -26.82 23.85 14.14
CA ASN A 731 -26.91 25.29 13.93
C ASN A 731 -25.52 25.92 13.70
N CYS A 732 -25.46 27.02 12.97
CA CYS A 732 -24.23 27.81 12.87
C CYS A 732 -24.64 29.26 12.62
N PRO A 733 -24.17 30.22 13.43
CA PRO A 733 -24.50 31.63 13.27
C PRO A 733 -23.69 32.30 12.15
N GLU A 734 -22.63 31.65 11.68
CA GLU A 734 -21.76 32.17 10.63
C GLU A 734 -22.50 32.30 9.30
N LYS A 735 -22.21 33.37 8.56
CA LYS A 735 -22.80 33.61 7.24
C LYS A 735 -21.83 33.21 6.14
N ARG A 736 -22.38 32.68 5.05
CA ARG A 736 -21.66 32.48 3.78
C ARG A 736 -21.16 33.82 3.23
N GLY A 737 -19.92 33.85 2.76
CA GLY A 737 -19.37 35.03 2.07
C GLY A 737 -19.61 34.99 0.56
N VAL A 738 -18.97 35.93 -0.14
CA VAL A 738 -19.07 36.07 -1.60
C VAL A 738 -18.25 34.98 -2.28
N GLY A 739 -17.03 34.71 -1.79
CA GLY A 739 -16.11 33.77 -2.41
C GLY A 739 -16.68 32.39 -2.74
N PHE A 740 -16.23 31.80 -3.85
CA PHE A 740 -16.77 30.54 -4.38
C PHE A 740 -16.80 29.39 -3.34
N ARG A 741 -15.81 29.29 -2.44
CA ARG A 741 -15.72 28.29 -1.35
C ARG A 741 -15.85 28.88 0.05
N ASP A 742 -16.25 30.14 0.18
CA ASP A 742 -16.39 30.83 1.47
C ASP A 742 -17.70 30.43 2.16
N TRP A 743 -17.80 29.17 2.55
CA TRP A 743 -18.97 28.60 3.23
C TRP A 743 -18.63 28.25 4.68
N PRO A 744 -19.52 28.58 5.64
CA PRO A 744 -19.30 28.32 7.05
C PRO A 744 -19.48 26.85 7.41
N ILE A 745 -20.27 26.09 6.65
CA ILE A 745 -20.54 24.68 6.94
C ILE A 745 -19.61 23.78 6.14
N ARG A 746 -19.10 22.76 6.81
CA ARG A 746 -18.37 21.63 6.24
C ARG A 746 -18.91 20.33 6.83
N PHE A 747 -18.91 19.30 6.00
CA PHE A 747 -19.23 17.94 6.38
C PHE A 747 -17.98 17.10 6.21
N ALA A 748 -17.61 16.35 7.24
CA ALA A 748 -16.40 15.52 7.27
C ALA A 748 -16.53 14.48 8.38
N ASP A 749 -16.05 13.25 8.17
CA ASP A 749 -16.01 12.25 9.24
C ASP A 749 -14.76 12.46 10.13
N ILE A 750 -14.82 13.44 11.04
CA ILE A 750 -13.74 13.73 11.99
C ILE A 750 -13.66 12.61 13.05
N THR A 751 -14.76 11.92 13.32
CA THR A 751 -14.81 10.83 14.31
C THR A 751 -14.26 9.49 13.82
N GLY A 752 -14.32 9.21 12.52
CA GLY A 752 -14.13 7.87 11.95
C GLY A 752 -15.33 6.95 12.16
N SER A 753 -16.55 7.50 12.22
CA SER A 753 -17.78 6.73 12.43
C SER A 753 -18.38 6.15 11.15
N GLY A 754 -17.85 6.54 9.98
CA GLY A 754 -18.45 6.34 8.67
C GLY A 754 -19.58 7.31 8.36
N ARG A 755 -19.82 8.32 9.20
CA ARG A 755 -20.89 9.32 9.02
C ARG A 755 -20.32 10.74 9.07
N ALA A 756 -20.96 11.64 8.32
CA ALA A 756 -20.54 13.04 8.26
C ALA A 756 -20.81 13.82 9.56
N ASP A 757 -19.76 14.39 10.16
CA ASP A 757 -19.89 15.39 11.23
C ASP A 757 -20.26 16.77 10.66
N TYR A 758 -20.94 17.60 11.44
CA TYR A 758 -21.31 18.97 11.07
C TYR A 758 -20.33 19.97 11.69
N VAL A 759 -19.57 20.66 10.86
CA VAL A 759 -18.51 21.58 11.28
C VAL A 759 -18.86 23.01 10.87
N CYS A 760 -19.00 23.88 11.87
CA CYS A 760 -19.13 25.33 11.71
C CYS A 760 -17.72 25.96 11.75
N VAL A 761 -17.33 26.62 10.65
CA VAL A 761 -16.00 27.19 10.41
C VAL A 761 -16.10 28.72 10.38
N GLU A 762 -15.43 29.36 11.33
CA GLU A 762 -15.30 30.82 11.42
C GLU A 762 -14.33 31.36 10.36
N LYS A 763 -14.37 32.67 10.11
CA LYS A 763 -13.56 33.31 9.06
C LYS A 763 -12.05 33.07 9.21
N ASP A 764 -11.56 32.87 10.45
CA ASP A 764 -10.15 32.64 10.78
C ASP A 764 -9.72 31.16 10.82
N GLY A 765 -10.64 30.27 10.44
CA GLY A 765 -10.45 28.83 10.44
C GLY A 765 -10.64 28.16 11.80
N ARG A 766 -11.12 28.88 12.84
CA ARG A 766 -11.59 28.22 14.06
C ARG A 766 -12.80 27.35 13.74
N MET A 767 -12.83 26.14 14.29
CA MET A 767 -13.87 25.15 14.01
C MET A 767 -14.52 24.66 15.30
N TRP A 768 -15.85 24.53 15.28
CA TRP A 768 -16.68 23.95 16.32
C TRP A 768 -17.92 23.32 15.66
N GLY A 769 -18.76 22.58 16.38
CA GLY A 769 -19.96 22.00 15.78
C GLY A 769 -20.47 20.76 16.49
N TRP A 770 -20.87 19.74 15.72
CA TRP A 770 -21.45 18.49 16.24
C TRP A 770 -20.84 17.29 15.54
N THR A 771 -20.51 16.28 16.33
CA THR A 771 -20.12 14.97 15.83
C THR A 771 -21.31 14.02 15.80
N GLN A 772 -21.34 13.12 14.83
CA GLN A 772 -22.32 12.05 14.74
C GLN A 772 -21.69 10.71 15.15
N ASP A 773 -22.34 9.97 16.05
CA ASP A 773 -21.91 8.61 16.38
C ASP A 773 -22.44 7.59 15.35
N GLY A 774 -21.95 6.34 15.42
CA GLY A 774 -22.37 5.27 14.50
C GLY A 774 -23.87 4.95 14.50
N ASN A 775 -24.62 5.37 15.53
CA ASN A 775 -26.08 5.21 15.61
C ASN A 775 -26.85 6.46 15.12
N GLY A 776 -26.15 7.48 14.61
CA GLY A 776 -26.72 8.73 14.14
C GLY A 776 -26.93 9.80 15.23
N GLY A 777 -26.45 9.56 16.45
CA GLY A 777 -26.58 10.48 17.59
C GLY A 777 -25.63 11.68 17.50
N TRP A 778 -26.14 12.89 17.75
CA TRP A 778 -25.35 14.14 17.66
C TRP A 778 -24.80 14.60 19.01
N THR A 779 -23.51 14.90 19.07
CA THR A 779 -22.84 15.46 20.25
C THR A 779 -22.16 16.77 19.91
N HIS A 780 -22.46 17.84 20.66
CA HIS A 780 -21.82 19.14 20.48
C HIS A 780 -20.35 19.13 20.91
N VAL A 781 -19.50 19.78 20.12
CA VAL A 781 -18.08 20.01 20.36
C VAL A 781 -17.81 21.52 20.28
N ASP A 782 -17.37 22.08 21.41
CA ASP A 782 -17.11 23.52 21.59
C ASP A 782 -15.91 24.02 20.77
N GLN A 783 -14.94 23.14 20.49
CA GLN A 783 -13.84 23.42 19.58
C GLN A 783 -13.19 22.14 19.01
N PHE A 784 -13.27 21.97 17.70
CA PHE A 784 -12.51 20.96 16.96
C PHE A 784 -11.09 21.44 16.67
N PHE A 785 -10.95 22.69 16.23
CA PHE A 785 -9.68 23.22 15.72
C PHE A 785 -9.57 24.70 16.11
N SER A 786 -8.42 25.09 16.66
CA SER A 786 -8.14 26.48 17.01
C SER A 786 -7.79 27.29 15.75
N ALA A 787 -8.15 28.57 15.71
CA ALA A 787 -7.71 29.49 14.66
C ALA A 787 -6.19 29.45 14.45
N LYS A 788 -5.77 29.32 13.18
CA LYS A 788 -4.37 29.40 12.75
C LYS A 788 -4.11 30.57 11.78
N GLY A 789 -5.10 31.43 11.59
CA GLY A 789 -5.03 32.55 10.64
C GLY A 789 -5.22 32.13 9.18
N HIS A 790 -5.76 30.93 8.94
CA HIS A 790 -6.10 30.45 7.62
C HIS A 790 -7.51 30.93 7.24
N ASP A 791 -7.65 31.48 6.03
CA ASP A 791 -8.96 31.80 5.48
C ASP A 791 -9.76 30.50 5.28
N ARG A 792 -10.99 30.43 5.80
CA ARG A 792 -11.81 29.22 5.70
C ARG A 792 -12.12 28.80 4.25
N ALA A 793 -12.07 29.73 3.30
CA ALA A 793 -12.26 29.42 1.87
C ALA A 793 -11.14 28.51 1.32
N ASN A 794 -10.02 28.41 2.03
CA ASN A 794 -8.83 27.65 1.68
C ASN A 794 -8.68 26.35 2.50
N LEU A 795 -9.70 25.97 3.28
CA LEU A 795 -9.71 24.76 4.09
C LEU A 795 -10.64 23.70 3.47
N GLN A 796 -10.11 22.50 3.31
CA GLN A 796 -10.83 21.30 2.89
C GLN A 796 -10.61 20.17 3.90
N PHE A 797 -11.44 19.13 3.81
CA PHE A 797 -11.36 17.93 4.62
C PHE A 797 -11.28 16.71 3.70
N ALA A 798 -10.35 15.81 3.99
CA ALA A 798 -10.24 14.50 3.35
C ALA A 798 -9.32 13.62 4.21
N ASP A 799 -9.45 12.30 4.10
CA ASP A 799 -8.58 11.35 4.80
C ASP A 799 -7.24 11.21 4.05
N VAL A 800 -6.18 11.88 4.50
CA VAL A 800 -4.91 11.93 3.76
C VAL A 800 -4.02 10.72 4.07
N ASP A 801 -4.05 10.22 5.30
CA ASP A 801 -3.27 9.06 5.70
C ASP A 801 -4.07 7.74 5.67
N GLY A 802 -5.36 7.78 5.36
CA GLY A 802 -6.23 6.62 5.18
C GLY A 802 -6.74 6.03 6.49
N ASP A 803 -6.62 6.74 7.62
CA ASP A 803 -6.95 6.25 8.97
C ASP A 803 -8.44 6.17 9.30
N GLY A 804 -9.27 6.45 8.30
CA GLY A 804 -10.72 6.50 8.36
C GLY A 804 -11.24 7.82 8.93
N LYS A 805 -10.39 8.78 9.29
CA LYS A 805 -10.80 10.08 9.80
C LYS A 805 -10.38 11.18 8.85
N ALA A 806 -11.25 12.17 8.71
CA ALA A 806 -10.95 13.34 7.91
C ALA A 806 -9.84 14.19 8.55
N ASP A 807 -8.82 14.50 7.76
CA ASP A 807 -7.77 15.47 8.06
C ASP A 807 -8.18 16.87 7.59
N ILE A 808 -7.53 17.90 8.13
CA ILE A 808 -7.70 19.28 7.65
C ILE A 808 -6.59 19.62 6.67
N ILE A 809 -6.97 20.06 5.47
CA ILE A 809 -6.06 20.46 4.41
C ILE A 809 -6.17 21.98 4.21
N TRP A 810 -5.09 22.71 4.49
CA TRP A 810 -4.94 24.11 4.09
C TRP A 810 -4.26 24.20 2.72
N ILE A 811 -4.85 24.95 1.81
CA ILE A 811 -4.42 25.04 0.42
C ILE A 811 -3.98 26.48 0.13
N GLU A 812 -2.73 26.64 -0.27
CA GLU A 812 -2.19 27.93 -0.69
C GLU A 812 -2.90 28.39 -1.98
N LYS A 813 -3.40 29.62 -1.97
CA LYS A 813 -4.33 30.13 -2.99
C LYS A 813 -3.70 30.20 -4.38
N PHE A 814 -2.41 30.57 -4.49
CA PHE A 814 -1.74 30.91 -5.75
C PHE A 814 -1.20 29.66 -6.47
N THR A 815 -0.55 28.79 -5.70
CA THR A 815 0.19 27.61 -6.17
C THR A 815 -0.63 26.33 -6.08
N GLY A 816 -1.59 26.26 -5.17
CA GLY A 816 -2.27 25.03 -4.78
C GLY A 816 -1.44 24.10 -3.89
N ASP A 817 -0.28 24.57 -3.40
CA ASP A 817 0.49 23.83 -2.41
C ASP A 817 -0.38 23.56 -1.19
N SER A 818 -0.45 22.30 -0.76
CA SER A 818 -1.39 21.91 0.30
C SER A 818 -0.67 21.30 1.49
N PHE A 819 -1.15 21.66 2.66
CA PHE A 819 -0.55 21.43 3.98
C PHE A 819 -1.59 20.75 4.87
N VAL A 820 -1.18 19.70 5.58
CA VAL A 820 -2.12 18.79 6.24
C VAL A 820 -1.96 18.85 7.76
N TYR A 821 -3.08 18.94 8.46
CA TYR A 821 -3.17 18.71 9.89
C TYR A 821 -3.83 17.35 10.13
N TYR A 822 -3.03 16.39 10.57
CA TYR A 822 -3.44 15.00 10.72
C TYR A 822 -4.31 14.79 11.96
N ASN A 823 -5.46 14.14 11.80
CA ASN A 823 -6.44 13.91 12.84
C ASN A 823 -6.11 12.67 13.69
N LEU A 824 -5.46 12.87 14.82
CA LEU A 824 -5.12 11.79 15.76
C LEU A 824 -6.26 11.44 16.72
N GLY A 825 -7.49 11.87 16.40
CA GLY A 825 -8.70 11.56 17.13
C GLY A 825 -8.94 12.44 18.36
N ARG A 826 -10.00 12.09 19.09
CA ARG A 826 -10.50 12.86 20.23
C ARG A 826 -9.52 12.86 21.40
N ARG A 827 -9.05 14.05 21.80
CA ARG A 827 -8.21 14.25 22.98
C ARG A 827 -8.28 15.72 23.42
N ASP A 828 -8.51 15.95 24.71
CA ASP A 828 -8.54 17.30 25.28
C ASP A 828 -7.13 17.89 25.38
N ILE A 829 -6.75 18.79 24.46
CA ILE A 829 -5.43 19.42 24.41
C ILE A 829 -5.55 20.88 23.99
N GLY A 830 -4.98 21.81 24.77
CA GLY A 830 -4.70 23.18 24.31
C GLY A 830 -5.92 23.95 23.80
N GLY A 831 -7.10 23.72 24.38
CA GLY A 831 -8.35 24.34 23.95
C GLY A 831 -9.05 23.62 22.78
N SER A 832 -8.51 22.52 22.26
CA SER A 832 -9.15 21.64 21.28
C SER A 832 -9.64 20.36 21.94
N ARG A 833 -10.75 19.79 21.44
CA ARG A 833 -11.23 18.45 21.82
C ARG A 833 -10.64 17.32 20.97
N TYR A 834 -9.89 17.69 19.93
CA TYR A 834 -9.23 16.77 18.99
C TYR A 834 -7.74 17.08 18.89
N HIS A 835 -6.94 16.03 18.70
CA HIS A 835 -5.50 16.15 18.53
C HIS A 835 -5.13 16.24 17.06
N TRP A 836 -4.53 17.38 16.67
CA TRP A 836 -4.09 17.64 15.31
C TRP A 836 -2.57 17.68 15.24
N ALA A 837 -1.98 16.73 14.51
CA ALA A 837 -0.54 16.68 14.28
C ALA A 837 -0.14 17.40 12.99
N THR A 838 1.12 17.80 12.93
CA THR A 838 1.75 18.41 11.74
C THR A 838 3.07 17.72 11.51
N ILE A 839 3.50 17.66 10.25
CA ILE A 839 4.73 16.98 9.85
C ILE A 839 5.58 17.95 9.04
N PRO A 840 6.80 18.27 9.50
CA PRO A 840 7.36 17.94 10.82
C PRO A 840 6.60 18.62 11.96
N ALA A 841 6.80 18.15 13.20
CA ALA A 841 6.16 18.74 14.36
C ALA A 841 6.58 20.22 14.53
N GLY A 842 5.60 21.13 14.61
CA GLY A 842 5.81 22.56 14.80
C GLY A 842 5.26 23.44 13.67
N GLY A 843 4.86 22.84 12.55
CA GLY A 843 4.15 23.50 11.47
C GLY A 843 4.12 22.58 10.25
N PRO A 844 2.99 22.42 9.55
CA PRO A 844 2.93 21.47 8.46
C PRO A 844 3.86 21.94 7.34
N GLU A 845 4.73 21.06 6.89
CA GLU A 845 5.34 21.20 5.57
C GLU A 845 4.33 20.88 4.49
N LYS A 846 4.70 21.21 3.26
CA LYS A 846 3.90 20.86 2.09
C LYS A 846 3.71 19.33 2.05
N ALA A 847 2.48 18.86 1.90
CA ALA A 847 2.16 17.44 1.69
C ALA A 847 1.89 17.14 0.21
N TYR A 848 1.17 18.06 -0.46
CA TYR A 848 0.90 18.01 -1.89
C TYR A 848 1.56 19.19 -2.61
N VAL A 849 2.22 18.90 -3.73
CA VAL A 849 2.79 19.93 -4.59
C VAL A 849 1.72 20.46 -5.51
N GLY A 850 1.35 21.72 -5.28
CA GLY A 850 0.38 22.42 -6.10
C GLY A 850 0.91 22.58 -7.53
N SER A 851 0.06 22.24 -8.50
CA SER A 851 0.34 22.45 -9.93
C SER A 851 -0.68 23.35 -10.61
N PHE A 852 -1.70 23.81 -9.87
CA PHE A 852 -2.82 24.64 -10.33
C PHE A 852 -3.35 25.48 -9.16
N ALA A 853 -4.09 26.56 -9.45
CA ALA A 853 -4.54 27.49 -8.40
C ALA A 853 -5.29 26.74 -7.29
N GLY A 854 -5.16 27.17 -6.04
CA GLY A 854 -5.70 26.44 -4.89
C GLY A 854 -7.20 26.16 -4.97
N SER A 855 -7.97 27.05 -5.59
CA SER A 855 -9.41 26.86 -5.83
C SER A 855 -9.76 25.72 -6.80
N CYS A 856 -8.77 25.18 -7.52
CA CYS A 856 -8.86 24.10 -8.50
C CYS A 856 -8.29 22.77 -8.01
N GLN A 857 -7.92 22.69 -6.73
CA GLN A 857 -7.46 21.45 -6.09
C GLN A 857 -8.61 20.77 -5.34
N TYR A 858 -8.74 19.47 -5.55
CA TYR A 858 -9.72 18.60 -4.91
C TYR A 858 -9.01 17.35 -4.38
N PHE A 859 -9.61 16.75 -3.36
CA PHE A 859 -9.02 15.65 -2.60
C PHE A 859 -9.91 14.39 -2.54
N PRO A 860 -10.40 13.87 -3.69
CA PRO A 860 -11.24 12.67 -3.72
C PRO A 860 -10.42 11.38 -3.55
N ASP A 861 -11.08 10.26 -3.27
CA ASP A 861 -10.49 8.91 -3.34
C ASP A 861 -10.95 8.22 -4.64
N PHE A 862 -10.16 8.31 -5.71
CA PHE A 862 -10.57 7.78 -7.01
C PHE A 862 -10.15 6.32 -7.25
N ASP A 863 -9.11 5.83 -6.57
CA ASP A 863 -8.68 4.45 -6.67
C ASP A 863 -9.21 3.54 -5.55
N GLY A 864 -9.95 4.11 -4.61
CA GLY A 864 -10.71 3.41 -3.57
C GLY A 864 -9.80 2.78 -2.52
N ASP A 865 -8.64 3.38 -2.27
CA ASP A 865 -7.69 2.91 -1.28
C ASP A 865 -7.92 3.54 0.12
N GLY A 866 -8.96 4.36 0.25
CA GLY A 866 -9.33 5.09 1.45
C GLY A 866 -8.57 6.40 1.63
N ARG A 867 -7.73 6.82 0.66
CA ARG A 867 -6.85 7.98 0.80
C ARG A 867 -7.18 9.07 -0.20
N ALA A 868 -7.02 10.30 0.26
CA ALA A 868 -7.24 11.51 -0.51
C ALA A 868 -6.18 11.67 -1.61
N ASP A 869 -6.60 11.56 -2.86
CA ASP A 869 -5.79 11.83 -4.04
C ASP A 869 -5.69 13.32 -4.34
N LEU A 870 -4.68 13.74 -5.10
CA LEU A 870 -4.68 15.10 -5.64
C LEU A 870 -5.36 15.12 -7.01
N HIS A 871 -6.56 15.69 -7.08
CA HIS A 871 -7.24 15.96 -8.34
C HIS A 871 -7.20 17.45 -8.69
N SER A 872 -6.59 17.79 -9.82
CA SER A 872 -6.37 19.18 -10.21
C SER A 872 -7.07 19.54 -11.52
N ILE A 873 -7.94 20.55 -11.46
CA ILE A 873 -8.55 21.14 -12.66
C ILE A 873 -7.53 22.06 -13.32
N GLN A 874 -7.22 21.78 -14.59
CA GLN A 874 -6.15 22.44 -15.32
C GLN A 874 -6.60 23.72 -16.02
N ALA A 875 -7.87 23.78 -16.42
CA ALA A 875 -8.40 24.88 -17.22
C ALA A 875 -9.86 25.20 -16.84
N THR A 876 -10.16 26.49 -16.69
CA THR A 876 -11.46 27.00 -16.23
C THR A 876 -12.63 26.66 -17.14
N PHE A 877 -12.49 26.92 -18.45
CA PHE A 877 -13.60 26.78 -19.39
C PHE A 877 -13.68 25.37 -19.98
N PRO A 878 -12.57 24.73 -20.39
CA PRO A 878 -12.62 23.35 -20.91
C PRO A 878 -12.81 22.29 -19.82
N ASN A 879 -12.80 22.65 -18.54
CA ASN A 879 -12.98 21.76 -17.40
C ASN A 879 -12.22 20.41 -17.46
N THR A 880 -10.95 20.46 -17.87
CA THR A 880 -10.07 19.29 -17.95
C THR A 880 -9.27 19.11 -16.66
N ALA A 881 -8.97 17.87 -16.29
CA ALA A 881 -8.29 17.59 -15.03
C ALA A 881 -7.33 16.39 -15.11
N VAL A 882 -6.40 16.35 -14.17
CA VAL A 882 -5.46 15.25 -13.94
C VAL A 882 -5.50 14.82 -12.48
N THR A 883 -5.21 13.55 -12.22
CA THR A 883 -5.16 12.98 -10.87
C THR A 883 -3.76 12.42 -10.59
N ALA A 884 -3.27 12.68 -9.38
CA ALA A 884 -2.11 12.02 -8.80
C ALA A 884 -2.53 11.28 -7.52
N TYR A 885 -2.44 9.95 -7.55
CA TYR A 885 -2.87 9.11 -6.44
C TYR A 885 -1.95 9.26 -5.23
N ASN A 886 -2.56 9.30 -4.04
CA ASN A 886 -1.87 9.30 -2.77
C ASN A 886 -1.75 7.88 -2.22
N ARG A 887 -0.93 7.06 -2.86
CA ARG A 887 -0.73 5.70 -2.39
C ARG A 887 0.31 5.62 -1.28
N CYS A 888 -0.06 4.86 -0.27
CA CYS A 888 0.85 4.32 0.71
C CYS A 888 1.61 3.14 0.08
N GLY A 889 2.65 3.45 -0.69
CA GLY A 889 3.34 2.47 -1.52
C GLY A 889 4.83 2.49 -1.29
N GLY A 890 5.34 1.46 -0.63
CA GLY A 890 6.77 1.26 -0.53
C GLY A 890 7.23 -0.10 -0.08
N ASN A 891 6.44 -0.76 0.75
CA ASN A 891 6.72 -2.15 1.11
C ASN A 891 5.47 -2.84 1.67
N ARG A 892 4.89 -3.79 0.95
CA ARG A 892 3.82 -4.66 1.43
C ARG A 892 4.43 -5.92 1.98
N ASN A 893 4.30 -6.08 3.29
CA ASN A 893 4.81 -7.25 3.97
C ASN A 893 3.75 -8.35 4.05
N GLY A 894 4.15 -9.60 3.82
CA GLY A 894 3.29 -10.75 4.05
C GLY A 894 3.77 -11.99 3.34
N ASP A 895 3.24 -13.13 3.74
CA ASP A 895 3.55 -14.40 3.10
C ASP A 895 2.28 -15.10 2.61
N ASP A 896 2.31 -15.51 1.35
CA ASP A 896 1.39 -16.44 0.71
C ASP A 896 2.04 -17.83 0.54
N TRP A 897 3.22 -18.04 1.16
CA TRP A 897 3.96 -19.29 1.15
C TRP A 897 3.33 -20.35 2.06
N ASP A 898 2.97 -21.48 1.47
CA ASP A 898 2.65 -22.72 2.17
C ASP A 898 3.90 -23.62 2.18
N PRO A 899 4.52 -23.92 3.33
CA PRO A 899 5.71 -24.77 3.40
C PRO A 899 5.46 -26.23 3.00
N SER A 900 4.20 -26.65 2.81
CA SER A 900 3.86 -27.97 2.24
C SER A 900 3.85 -28.01 0.70
N TYR A 901 3.95 -26.85 0.04
CA TYR A 901 3.95 -26.71 -1.41
C TYR A 901 5.39 -26.75 -1.97
N GLU A 902 5.65 -27.63 -2.95
CA GLU A 902 6.91 -27.62 -3.72
C GLU A 902 6.79 -26.64 -4.90
N PRO A 903 7.67 -25.61 -5.02
CA PRO A 903 7.57 -24.62 -6.09
C PRO A 903 7.86 -25.23 -7.48
N GLU A 904 7.01 -24.92 -8.47
CA GLU A 904 7.16 -25.39 -9.85
C GLU A 904 8.16 -24.57 -10.68
N ILE A 905 9.40 -24.41 -10.20
CA ILE A 905 10.45 -23.71 -10.95
C ILE A 905 10.99 -24.58 -12.09
N VAL A 906 11.03 -24.05 -13.32
CA VAL A 906 11.56 -24.77 -14.48
C VAL A 906 13.00 -24.34 -14.72
N MET A 907 13.96 -25.22 -14.40
CA MET A 907 15.38 -24.93 -14.60
C MET A 907 15.78 -25.02 -16.09
N PRO A 908 16.74 -24.20 -16.55
CA PRO A 908 17.30 -24.37 -17.89
C PRO A 908 18.01 -25.73 -18.04
N PRO A 909 18.14 -26.27 -19.27
CA PRO A 909 18.96 -27.46 -19.50
C PRO A 909 20.45 -27.13 -19.29
N PRO A 910 21.31 -28.13 -18.95
CA PRO A 910 22.74 -27.91 -18.82
C PRO A 910 23.39 -27.41 -20.10
N GLY A 911 24.12 -26.30 -20.02
CA GLY A 911 24.81 -25.66 -21.13
C GLY A 911 26.28 -25.37 -20.81
N GLN A 912 27.09 -25.08 -21.84
CA GLN A 912 28.47 -24.62 -21.64
C GLN A 912 28.47 -23.23 -20.98
N PRO A 913 29.35 -22.98 -20.00
CA PRO A 913 29.56 -21.64 -19.45
C PRO A 913 29.92 -20.65 -20.56
N ILE A 914 29.25 -19.50 -20.60
CA ILE A 914 29.63 -18.37 -21.45
C ILE A 914 30.85 -17.73 -20.81
N GLU A 915 32.00 -17.86 -21.48
CA GLU A 915 33.29 -17.40 -20.98
C GLU A 915 33.25 -15.93 -20.52
N GLY A 916 33.80 -15.67 -19.33
CA GLY A 916 33.80 -14.36 -18.68
C GLY A 916 32.44 -13.85 -18.17
N THR A 917 31.35 -14.61 -18.30
CA THR A 917 29.99 -14.14 -17.97
C THR A 917 29.40 -14.98 -16.84
N PRO A 918 29.46 -14.55 -15.57
CA PRO A 918 28.96 -15.32 -14.44
C PRO A 918 27.44 -15.51 -14.56
N GLY A 919 26.99 -16.76 -14.53
CA GLY A 919 25.58 -17.13 -14.76
C GLY A 919 25.18 -17.25 -16.24
N GLY A 920 26.06 -16.88 -17.19
CA GLY A 920 25.84 -17.12 -18.61
C GLY A 920 26.18 -18.57 -18.96
N GLY A 921 25.23 -19.28 -19.57
CA GLY A 921 25.34 -20.70 -19.92
C GLY A 921 24.31 -21.52 -19.15
N GLY A 922 23.43 -22.21 -19.88
CA GLY A 922 22.30 -22.98 -19.34
C GLY A 922 22.67 -23.84 -18.13
N ALA A 923 21.71 -24.05 -17.23
CA ALA A 923 21.88 -24.56 -15.88
C ALA A 923 23.18 -25.34 -15.70
N GLN A 924 24.19 -24.68 -15.16
CA GLN A 924 24.89 -25.35 -14.10
C GLN A 924 24.07 -25.00 -12.86
N PRO A 925 23.10 -25.84 -12.45
CA PRO A 925 22.80 -25.86 -11.03
C PRO A 925 24.13 -26.22 -10.34
N ILE A 926 24.17 -26.13 -9.03
CA ILE A 926 25.33 -26.47 -8.20
C ILE A 926 25.68 -27.99 -8.30
N GLU A 927 25.31 -28.68 -9.38
CA GLU A 927 25.45 -30.11 -9.58
C GLU A 927 26.86 -30.59 -9.82
N ASP A 928 27.85 -29.73 -10.14
CA ASP A 928 29.25 -30.14 -10.23
C ASP A 928 30.21 -29.26 -9.41
N GLY A 929 29.71 -28.20 -8.76
CA GLY A 929 30.52 -27.34 -7.90
C GLY A 929 31.17 -28.12 -6.74
N TRP A 930 30.56 -29.23 -6.31
CA TRP A 930 31.13 -30.14 -5.31
C TRP A 930 32.40 -30.85 -5.81
N LYS A 931 32.58 -31.02 -7.12
CA LYS A 931 33.80 -31.64 -7.72
C LYS A 931 35.01 -30.72 -7.65
N GLU A 932 34.79 -29.41 -7.58
CA GLU A 932 35.85 -28.39 -7.56
C GLU A 932 36.38 -28.09 -6.15
N ILE A 933 35.77 -28.69 -5.11
CA ILE A 933 36.12 -28.43 -3.72
C ILE A 933 37.36 -29.26 -3.34
N PRO A 934 38.48 -28.62 -2.95
CA PRO A 934 39.66 -29.37 -2.55
C PRO A 934 39.49 -29.96 -1.14
N CYS A 935 40.18 -31.07 -0.86
CA CYS A 935 40.22 -31.65 0.49
C CYS A 935 40.83 -30.72 1.57
N THR A 936 41.43 -29.60 1.16
CA THR A 936 41.92 -28.55 2.06
C THR A 936 40.83 -27.56 2.51
N HIS A 937 39.61 -27.65 1.96
CA HIS A 937 38.50 -26.76 2.30
C HIS A 937 38.13 -26.87 3.79
N GLN A 938 37.74 -25.75 4.41
CA GLN A 938 37.46 -25.69 5.85
C GLN A 938 36.34 -26.64 6.27
N GLY A 939 35.35 -26.88 5.40
CA GLY A 939 34.30 -27.90 5.63
C GLY A 939 34.85 -29.30 5.90
N ILE A 940 36.07 -29.61 5.42
CA ILE A 940 36.75 -30.88 5.62
C ILE A 940 37.72 -30.83 6.78
N THR A 941 38.61 -29.84 6.79
CA THR A 941 39.77 -29.78 7.69
C THR A 941 39.42 -29.31 9.11
N ASP A 942 38.33 -28.55 9.29
CA ASP A 942 37.93 -28.03 10.59
C ASP A 942 36.93 -28.96 11.30
N ALA A 943 37.48 -29.88 12.10
CA ALA A 943 36.68 -30.84 12.86
C ALA A 943 35.89 -30.21 14.04
N SER A 944 36.09 -28.92 14.34
CA SER A 944 35.37 -28.22 15.41
C SER A 944 33.98 -27.71 15.00
N LYS A 945 33.71 -27.65 13.68
CA LYS A 945 32.43 -27.20 13.12
C LYS A 945 31.38 -28.30 13.18
N ASP A 946 30.12 -27.90 13.29
CA ASP A 946 28.99 -28.83 13.32
C ASP A 946 28.84 -29.59 12.00
N ALA A 947 28.21 -30.76 12.06
CA ALA A 947 28.13 -31.70 10.95
C ALA A 947 27.31 -31.15 9.77
N GLU A 948 26.29 -30.33 10.04
CA GLU A 948 25.41 -29.76 9.03
C GLU A 948 26.14 -28.70 8.22
N TRP A 949 26.85 -27.79 8.90
CA TRP A 949 27.72 -26.83 8.26
C TRP A 949 28.76 -27.54 7.39
N ARG A 950 29.48 -28.52 7.93
CA ARG A 950 30.50 -29.26 7.18
C ARG A 950 29.93 -29.96 5.95
N TRP A 951 28.75 -30.56 6.07
CA TRP A 951 28.01 -31.23 4.99
C TRP A 951 27.60 -30.26 3.87
N ASP A 952 27.11 -29.07 4.23
CA ASP A 952 26.69 -28.03 3.28
C ASP A 952 27.88 -27.35 2.59
N GLN A 953 28.96 -27.08 3.34
CA GLN A 953 30.16 -26.44 2.82
C GLN A 953 30.88 -27.23 1.73
N VAL A 954 30.62 -28.53 1.62
CA VAL A 954 31.15 -29.35 0.51
C VAL A 954 30.08 -29.77 -0.49
N LEU A 955 28.92 -29.11 -0.46
CA LEU A 955 27.82 -29.29 -1.41
C LEU A 955 27.35 -30.74 -1.49
N THR A 956 27.36 -31.43 -0.35
CA THR A 956 26.99 -32.86 -0.25
C THR A 956 25.56 -33.15 -0.73
N PRO A 957 24.54 -32.30 -0.52
CA PRO A 957 23.21 -32.52 -1.09
C PRO A 957 23.20 -32.60 -2.62
N SER A 958 23.96 -31.73 -3.29
CA SER A 958 24.08 -31.72 -4.75
C SER A 958 24.86 -32.94 -5.25
N ALA A 959 25.94 -33.31 -4.57
CA ALA A 959 26.69 -34.53 -4.85
C ALA A 959 25.86 -35.81 -4.66
N TRP A 960 25.03 -35.86 -3.61
CA TRP A 960 24.13 -36.97 -3.32
C TRP A 960 23.04 -37.11 -4.39
N ALA A 961 22.43 -36.00 -4.82
CA ALA A 961 21.48 -35.99 -5.92
C ALA A 961 22.10 -36.49 -7.22
N ALA A 962 23.36 -36.11 -7.50
CA ALA A 962 24.11 -36.59 -8.66
C ALA A 962 24.37 -38.11 -8.60
N ALA A 963 24.78 -38.62 -7.45
CA ALA A 963 24.98 -40.06 -7.24
C ALA A 963 23.67 -40.87 -7.41
N LEU A 964 22.54 -40.34 -6.92
CA LEU A 964 21.22 -40.97 -7.10
C LEU A 964 20.78 -41.01 -8.56
N ARG A 965 21.02 -39.93 -9.32
CA ARG A 965 20.74 -39.91 -10.77
C ARG A 965 21.63 -40.89 -11.52
N ASN A 966 22.92 -40.95 -11.19
CA ASN A 966 23.85 -41.91 -11.77
C ASN A 966 23.38 -43.35 -11.53
N TYR A 967 22.99 -43.68 -10.30
CA TYR A 967 22.43 -45.00 -9.99
C TYR A 967 21.17 -45.32 -10.79
N LYS A 968 20.22 -44.38 -10.90
CA LYS A 968 19.00 -44.60 -11.69
C LYS A 968 19.33 -44.90 -13.16
N SER A 969 20.30 -44.19 -13.74
CA SER A 969 20.78 -44.41 -15.11
C SER A 969 21.50 -45.75 -15.28
N ASP A 970 22.40 -46.11 -14.35
CA ASP A 970 23.19 -47.34 -14.42
C ASP A 970 22.35 -48.60 -14.14
N ASN A 971 21.35 -48.51 -13.27
CA ASN A 971 20.47 -49.63 -12.92
C ASN A 971 19.56 -50.08 -14.09
N GLU A 972 19.24 -49.18 -15.02
CA GLU A 972 18.54 -49.53 -16.27
C GLU A 972 19.42 -50.38 -17.22
N SER A 973 20.74 -50.34 -17.05
CA SER A 973 21.71 -51.01 -17.93
C SER A 973 22.51 -52.15 -17.28
N ASN A 974 22.58 -52.23 -15.94
CA ASN A 974 23.16 -53.36 -15.19
C ASN A 974 22.42 -53.64 -13.86
N PRO A 975 21.33 -54.43 -13.88
CA PRO A 975 20.49 -54.67 -12.70
C PRO A 975 21.15 -55.50 -11.58
N ASN A 976 22.36 -56.04 -11.80
CA ASN A 976 23.13 -56.79 -10.79
C ASN A 976 24.08 -55.89 -9.98
N PHE A 977 24.13 -54.58 -10.27
CA PHE A 977 25.00 -53.63 -9.57
C PHE A 977 24.26 -52.97 -8.41
N VAL A 978 24.55 -53.42 -7.18
CA VAL A 978 23.83 -52.97 -5.97
C VAL A 978 24.05 -51.49 -5.67
N PHE A 979 23.02 -50.84 -5.12
CA PHE A 979 22.96 -49.38 -4.91
C PHE A 979 24.20 -48.78 -4.23
N THR A 980 24.64 -49.35 -3.10
CA THR A 980 25.78 -48.83 -2.34
C THR A 980 27.09 -48.96 -3.11
N ARG A 981 27.22 -50.00 -3.94
CA ARG A 981 28.37 -50.20 -4.83
C ARG A 981 28.37 -49.19 -5.98
N SER A 982 27.20 -48.86 -6.52
CA SER A 982 27.04 -47.80 -7.54
C SER A 982 27.45 -46.43 -7.01
N VAL A 983 26.97 -46.06 -5.83
CA VAL A 983 27.35 -44.80 -5.17
C VAL A 983 28.85 -44.78 -4.83
N SER A 984 29.40 -45.89 -4.33
CA SER A 984 30.84 -46.02 -4.07
C SER A 984 31.66 -45.80 -5.34
N ASN A 985 31.29 -46.46 -6.44
CA ASN A 985 31.95 -46.32 -7.73
C ASN A 985 31.87 -44.88 -8.28
N PHE A 986 30.71 -44.22 -8.16
CA PHE A 986 30.52 -42.83 -8.58
C PHE A 986 31.51 -41.86 -7.92
N PHE A 987 31.85 -42.09 -6.65
CA PHE A 987 32.82 -41.29 -5.90
C PHE A 987 34.25 -41.84 -5.90
N ASN A 988 34.56 -42.86 -6.70
CA ASN A 988 35.85 -43.57 -6.72
C ASN A 988 36.22 -44.23 -5.36
N GLY A 989 35.21 -44.67 -4.61
CA GLY A 989 35.36 -45.40 -3.35
C GLY A 989 35.60 -46.91 -3.53
N PRO A 990 35.57 -47.69 -2.44
CA PRO A 990 35.82 -49.13 -2.46
C PRO A 990 34.84 -49.93 -3.35
N GLU A 991 35.38 -50.82 -4.18
CA GLU A 991 34.59 -51.63 -5.14
C GLU A 991 33.67 -52.67 -4.48
N SER A 992 33.94 -53.05 -3.23
CA SER A 992 33.22 -54.12 -2.52
C SER A 992 32.08 -53.63 -1.62
N MET A 993 31.64 -52.37 -1.72
CA MET A 993 30.72 -51.73 -0.76
C MET A 993 29.25 -52.19 -0.90
N ASP A 994 28.90 -53.28 -0.22
CA ASP A 994 27.59 -53.94 -0.27
C ASP A 994 26.86 -53.85 1.09
N CYS A 995 26.54 -52.62 1.53
CA CYS A 995 26.04 -52.40 2.89
C CYS A 995 24.64 -52.97 3.17
N HIS A 996 23.96 -53.49 2.14
CA HIS A 996 22.70 -54.21 2.30
C HIS A 996 22.87 -55.58 2.99
N GLN A 997 24.07 -56.18 2.92
CA GLN A 997 24.35 -57.47 3.55
C GLN A 997 24.92 -57.27 4.95
N LEU A 998 24.35 -57.91 5.97
CA LEU A 998 24.91 -57.94 7.31
C LEU A 998 25.85 -59.14 7.43
N THR A 999 27.09 -58.99 6.95
CA THR A 999 28.15 -60.00 7.07
C THR A 999 29.49 -59.35 7.43
N GLY A 1000 30.42 -60.13 7.99
CA GLY A 1000 31.73 -59.64 8.40
C GLY A 1000 32.65 -59.17 7.26
N SER A 1001 32.25 -59.35 6.00
CA SER A 1001 33.05 -58.99 4.83
C SER A 1001 32.19 -58.51 3.65
N ASN A 1002 31.54 -57.36 3.82
CA ASN A 1002 30.63 -56.70 2.86
C ASN A 1002 31.18 -55.36 2.31
N GLY A 1003 32.45 -55.03 2.56
CA GLY A 1003 33.07 -53.75 2.20
C GLY A 1003 32.64 -52.52 3.01
N CYS A 1004 31.63 -52.64 3.88
CA CYS A 1004 31.16 -51.60 4.78
C CYS A 1004 31.65 -51.83 6.23
N THR A 1005 31.80 -53.10 6.63
CA THR A 1005 32.27 -53.56 7.94
C THR A 1005 33.77 -53.90 7.94
N GLY A 1006 34.49 -53.61 9.03
CA GLY A 1006 35.83 -54.17 9.32
C GLY A 1006 37.05 -53.55 8.60
N GLY A 1007 36.89 -52.43 7.89
CA GLY A 1007 37.99 -51.71 7.21
C GLY A 1007 38.17 -50.26 7.67
N SER A 1008 39.31 -49.63 7.35
CA SER A 1008 39.59 -48.21 7.62
C SER A 1008 38.54 -47.30 6.97
N SER A 1009 38.14 -46.22 7.66
CA SER A 1009 37.26 -45.18 7.08
C SER A 1009 37.90 -44.58 5.83
N SER A 1010 37.11 -44.36 4.78
CA SER A 1010 37.59 -43.67 3.57
C SER A 1010 38.08 -42.27 3.97
N GLN A 1011 39.23 -41.82 3.47
CA GLN A 1011 39.73 -40.45 3.62
C GLN A 1011 39.23 -39.56 2.48
N CYS A 1012 39.32 -38.23 2.63
CA CYS A 1012 38.89 -37.29 1.59
C CYS A 1012 39.59 -37.55 0.24
N HIS A 1013 40.89 -37.84 0.29
CA HIS A 1013 41.71 -38.12 -0.90
C HIS A 1013 41.44 -39.50 -1.53
N ASP A 1014 40.71 -40.39 -0.84
CA ASP A 1014 40.32 -41.69 -1.39
C ASP A 1014 39.08 -41.58 -2.29
N THR A 1015 38.49 -40.39 -2.40
CA THR A 1015 37.32 -40.10 -3.23
C THR A 1015 37.62 -39.01 -4.25
N ASN A 1016 36.89 -38.99 -5.35
CA ASN A 1016 37.06 -37.96 -6.39
C ASN A 1016 36.55 -36.57 -5.97
N ALA A 1017 35.83 -36.46 -4.85
CA ALA A 1017 35.41 -35.19 -4.26
C ALA A 1017 35.10 -35.32 -2.75
N PRO A 1018 35.25 -34.25 -1.95
CA PRO A 1018 35.03 -34.31 -0.51
C PRO A 1018 33.62 -34.72 -0.05
N ALA A 1019 32.61 -34.46 -0.88
CA ALA A 1019 31.24 -34.93 -0.60
C ALA A 1019 31.14 -36.47 -0.60
N GLY A 1020 31.90 -37.15 -1.47
CA GLY A 1020 31.98 -38.61 -1.50
C GLY A 1020 32.50 -39.19 -0.19
N TYR A 1021 33.50 -38.54 0.40
CA TYR A 1021 34.03 -38.90 1.72
C TYR A 1021 32.96 -38.89 2.82
N PHE A 1022 32.09 -37.88 2.86
CA PHE A 1022 31.00 -37.84 3.85
C PHE A 1022 29.90 -38.87 3.60
N ILE A 1023 29.50 -39.07 2.34
CA ILE A 1023 28.43 -40.01 1.96
C ILE A 1023 28.86 -41.46 2.24
N LEU A 1024 30.05 -41.86 1.79
CA LEU A 1024 30.52 -43.25 1.92
C LEU A 1024 30.80 -43.64 3.38
N ASN A 1025 31.34 -42.73 4.19
CA ASN A 1025 31.51 -42.98 5.62
C ASN A 1025 30.16 -43.04 6.35
N SER A 1026 29.13 -42.30 5.89
CA SER A 1026 27.78 -42.40 6.44
C SER A 1026 27.17 -43.79 6.22
N PHE A 1027 27.39 -44.40 5.05
CA PHE A 1027 26.95 -45.78 4.78
C PHE A 1027 27.65 -46.79 5.69
N ARG A 1028 28.97 -46.66 5.87
CA ARG A 1028 29.74 -47.51 6.77
C ARG A 1028 29.23 -47.42 8.22
N ASN A 1029 28.94 -46.21 8.70
CA ASN A 1029 28.46 -46.01 10.07
C ASN A 1029 27.06 -46.61 10.29
N ILE A 1030 26.14 -46.42 9.35
CA ILE A 1030 24.81 -47.04 9.42
C ILE A 1030 24.94 -48.58 9.40
N ASN A 1031 25.74 -49.12 8.50
CA ASN A 1031 25.95 -50.57 8.40
C ASN A 1031 26.61 -51.15 9.66
N ALA A 1032 27.58 -50.45 10.26
CA ALA A 1032 28.24 -50.89 11.48
C ALA A 1032 27.28 -50.97 12.67
N ILE A 1033 26.35 -50.01 12.80
CA ILE A 1033 25.29 -50.07 13.83
C ILE A 1033 24.41 -51.30 13.62
N LEU A 1034 23.98 -51.54 12.38
CA LEU A 1034 23.14 -52.70 12.02
C LEU A 1034 23.87 -54.03 12.23
N TRP A 1035 25.15 -54.11 11.85
CA TRP A 1035 26.00 -55.29 12.02
C TRP A 1035 26.23 -55.61 13.49
N ASN A 1036 26.63 -54.64 14.30
CA ASN A 1036 26.85 -54.86 15.74
C ASN A 1036 25.54 -55.27 16.44
N THR A 1037 24.39 -54.80 15.95
CA THR A 1037 23.08 -55.21 16.46
C THR A 1037 22.75 -56.64 16.05
N TYR A 1038 23.05 -57.00 14.81
CA TYR A 1038 22.88 -58.35 14.28
C TYR A 1038 23.75 -59.37 15.03
N GLU A 1039 25.03 -59.06 15.27
CA GLU A 1039 25.92 -59.89 16.09
C GLU A 1039 25.44 -59.96 17.55
N ALA A 1040 24.98 -58.85 18.13
CA ALA A 1040 24.48 -58.84 19.50
C ALA A 1040 23.21 -59.69 19.68
N LEU A 1041 22.35 -59.78 18.66
CA LEU A 1041 21.20 -60.68 18.63
C LEU A 1041 21.65 -62.15 18.65
N GLN A 1042 22.64 -62.51 17.83
CA GLN A 1042 23.21 -63.87 17.78
C GLN A 1042 23.85 -64.28 19.11
N ASP A 1043 24.59 -63.35 19.72
CA ASP A 1043 25.21 -63.52 21.03
C ASP A 1043 24.17 -63.71 22.14
N SER A 1044 23.11 -62.88 22.14
CA SER A 1044 22.00 -62.97 23.12
C SER A 1044 21.23 -64.28 22.98
N TYR A 1045 21.11 -64.81 21.76
CA TYR A 1045 20.54 -66.15 21.53
C TYR A 1045 21.37 -67.24 22.22
N SER A 1046 22.69 -67.21 22.08
CA SER A 1046 23.60 -68.17 22.72
C SER A 1046 23.47 -68.16 24.26
N ASP A 1047 23.34 -66.97 24.86
CA ASP A 1047 23.13 -66.80 26.31
C ASP A 1047 21.76 -67.26 26.77
N ALA A 1048 20.72 -66.96 25.99
CA ALA A 1048 19.38 -67.37 26.31
C ALA A 1048 19.22 -68.89 26.17
N GLU A 1049 19.87 -69.54 25.19
CA GLU A 1049 19.87 -71.00 25.02
C GLU A 1049 20.44 -71.74 26.25
N THR A 1050 21.47 -71.18 26.90
CA THR A 1050 22.05 -71.76 28.12
C THR A 1050 21.21 -71.49 29.39
N SER A 1051 20.45 -70.40 29.42
CA SER A 1051 19.72 -69.92 30.60
C SER A 1051 18.21 -70.27 30.60
N ILE A 1052 17.65 -70.68 29.47
CA ILE A 1052 16.20 -70.91 29.30
C ILE A 1052 15.65 -72.07 30.14
N LYS A 1053 16.47 -73.11 30.38
CA LYS A 1053 16.05 -74.29 31.16
C LYS A 1053 15.90 -73.94 32.66
N PRO A 1054 16.89 -73.32 33.33
CA PRO A 1054 16.72 -72.75 34.67
C PRO A 1054 15.57 -71.73 34.75
N PHE A 1055 15.39 -70.91 33.71
CA PHE A 1055 14.33 -69.91 33.64
C PHE A 1055 12.93 -70.56 33.65
N GLY A 1056 12.70 -71.57 32.81
CA GLY A 1056 11.46 -72.33 32.78
C GLY A 1056 11.14 -73.02 34.12
N GLU A 1057 12.15 -73.62 34.76
CA GLU A 1057 12.01 -74.24 36.09
C GLU A 1057 11.65 -73.23 37.19
N THR A 1058 12.18 -72.01 37.10
CA THR A 1058 11.99 -70.94 38.10
C THR A 1058 10.67 -70.21 37.95
N PHE A 1059 10.32 -69.81 36.73
CA PHE A 1059 9.18 -68.92 36.46
C PHE A 1059 7.95 -69.64 35.90
N SER A 1060 8.09 -70.88 35.40
CA SER A 1060 7.00 -71.64 34.77
C SER A 1060 7.06 -73.17 35.02
N PRO A 1061 7.00 -73.65 36.28
CA PRO A 1061 6.99 -75.09 36.55
C PRO A 1061 5.59 -75.69 36.29
N VAL A 1062 5.28 -76.02 35.04
CA VAL A 1062 4.04 -76.73 34.65
C VAL A 1062 4.32 -77.94 33.76
N LYS A 1063 3.71 -79.08 34.11
CA LYS A 1063 3.65 -80.32 33.32
C LYS A 1063 2.67 -80.10 32.14
N ASN A 1064 3.21 -79.76 30.97
CA ASN A 1064 2.53 -79.64 29.67
C ASN A 1064 1.48 -78.52 29.53
N SER A 1065 1.81 -77.53 28.69
CA SER A 1065 0.80 -76.80 27.91
C SER A 1065 1.46 -76.04 26.75
N ASP A 1066 0.87 -76.14 25.57
CA ASP A 1066 1.27 -75.43 24.35
C ASP A 1066 1.17 -73.90 24.55
N LEU A 1067 2.18 -73.17 24.07
CA LEU A 1067 2.16 -71.70 24.06
C LEU A 1067 1.18 -71.23 22.96
N SER A 1068 0.22 -70.37 23.29
CA SER A 1068 -0.74 -69.89 22.28
C SER A 1068 -0.05 -69.03 21.22
N VAL A 1069 -0.55 -69.10 19.98
CA VAL A 1069 -0.05 -68.30 18.85
C VAL A 1069 -0.06 -66.80 19.15
N ALA A 1070 -1.06 -66.32 19.90
CA ALA A 1070 -1.14 -64.92 20.33
C ALA A 1070 0.04 -64.50 21.21
N ILE A 1071 0.50 -65.38 22.12
CA ILE A 1071 1.67 -65.10 22.97
C ILE A 1071 2.97 -65.06 22.15
N LEU A 1072 3.10 -65.92 21.13
CA LEU A 1072 4.24 -65.87 20.21
C LEU A 1072 4.25 -64.58 19.40
N ILE A 1073 3.07 -64.10 18.98
CA ILE A 1073 2.91 -62.83 18.27
C ILE A 1073 3.29 -61.64 19.17
N ASP A 1074 2.87 -61.65 20.44
CA ASP A 1074 3.22 -60.61 21.42
C ASP A 1074 4.74 -60.56 21.63
N ILE A 1075 5.40 -61.71 21.77
CA ILE A 1075 6.87 -61.77 21.92
C ILE A 1075 7.56 -61.23 20.65
N LEU A 1076 7.11 -61.64 19.47
CA LEU A 1076 7.69 -61.20 18.19
C LEU A 1076 7.57 -59.68 18.00
N THR A 1077 6.39 -59.12 18.26
CA THR A 1077 6.07 -57.72 17.94
C THR A 1077 6.54 -56.74 19.02
N LEU A 1078 6.28 -57.02 20.31
CA LEU A 1078 6.67 -56.15 21.41
C LEU A 1078 8.16 -56.25 21.73
N GLY A 1079 8.74 -57.45 21.64
CA GLY A 1079 10.15 -57.68 21.94
C GLY A 1079 11.09 -57.06 20.90
N TYR A 1080 10.71 -57.05 19.60
CA TYR A 1080 11.52 -56.40 18.56
C TYR A 1080 11.65 -54.89 18.80
N GLY A 1081 10.54 -54.21 19.09
CA GLY A 1081 10.54 -52.78 19.40
C GLY A 1081 11.34 -52.45 20.65
N ALA A 1082 11.21 -53.26 21.70
CA ALA A 1082 11.96 -53.11 22.94
C ALA A 1082 13.47 -53.37 22.78
N ALA A 1083 13.87 -54.23 21.84
CA ALA A 1083 15.28 -54.53 21.55
C ALA A 1083 15.94 -53.49 20.64
N MET A 1084 15.21 -52.95 19.64
CA MET A 1084 15.78 -52.03 18.64
C MET A 1084 15.77 -50.56 19.08
N ALA A 1085 14.81 -50.13 19.90
CA ALA A 1085 14.75 -48.74 20.35
C ALA A 1085 15.96 -48.29 21.19
N PRO A 1086 16.50 -49.10 22.14
CA PRO A 1086 17.70 -48.74 22.91
C PRO A 1086 18.95 -48.60 22.03
N THR A 1087 19.11 -49.47 21.03
CA THR A 1087 20.22 -49.45 20.06
C THR A 1087 20.30 -48.10 19.36
N TRP A 1088 19.18 -47.66 18.79
CA TRP A 1088 19.11 -46.43 18.03
C TRP A 1088 19.20 -45.18 18.91
N ASN A 1089 18.59 -45.20 20.09
CA ASN A 1089 18.77 -44.15 21.08
C ASN A 1089 20.26 -43.97 21.45
N LYS A 1090 21.02 -45.07 21.62
CA LYS A 1090 22.47 -45.01 21.89
C LYS A 1090 23.28 -44.47 20.72
N ALA A 1091 22.98 -44.90 19.51
CA ALA A 1091 23.67 -44.43 18.30
C ALA A 1091 23.48 -42.93 18.06
N ILE A 1092 22.30 -42.39 18.41
CA ILE A 1092 21.89 -41.03 18.06
C ILE A 1092 22.19 -40.00 19.17
N ARG A 1093 22.09 -40.37 20.45
CA ARG A 1093 22.15 -39.43 21.59
C ARG A 1093 23.40 -38.55 21.63
N ASN A 1094 24.49 -38.99 21.01
CA ASN A 1094 25.76 -38.27 20.99
C ASN A 1094 26.01 -37.46 19.71
N VAL A 1095 25.11 -37.53 18.73
CA VAL A 1095 25.22 -36.77 17.49
C VAL A 1095 24.91 -35.29 17.78
N PRO A 1096 25.69 -34.30 17.30
CA PRO A 1096 25.52 -32.88 17.59
C PRO A 1096 24.11 -32.34 17.33
N TRP A 1097 23.41 -32.81 16.29
CA TRP A 1097 22.00 -32.43 16.09
C TRP A 1097 21.13 -32.87 17.28
N ALA A 1098 21.32 -34.08 17.80
CA ALA A 1098 20.56 -34.61 18.92
C ALA A 1098 20.97 -33.99 20.26
N LYS A 1099 22.22 -33.49 20.39
CA LYS A 1099 22.67 -32.69 21.54
C LYS A 1099 22.10 -31.27 21.52
N ASN A 1100 22.07 -30.64 20.35
CA ASN A 1100 21.61 -29.26 20.19
C ASN A 1100 20.08 -29.14 20.11
N ASN A 1101 19.38 -30.24 19.81
CA ASN A 1101 17.92 -30.36 19.82
C ASN A 1101 17.43 -31.35 20.90
N GLY A 1102 18.21 -31.56 21.96
CA GLY A 1102 17.96 -32.60 22.97
C GLY A 1102 16.68 -32.43 23.78
N ASP A 1103 16.08 -31.24 23.75
CA ASP A 1103 14.81 -30.91 24.40
C ASP A 1103 13.59 -31.13 23.48
N ASP A 1104 13.82 -31.31 22.17
CA ASP A 1104 12.79 -31.65 21.18
C ASP A 1104 12.66 -33.18 21.07
N PHE A 1105 12.04 -33.76 22.09
CA PHE A 1105 11.80 -35.19 22.19
C PHE A 1105 10.97 -35.73 21.01
N GLY A 1106 10.19 -34.91 20.30
CA GLY A 1106 9.35 -35.31 19.16
C GLY A 1106 10.18 -35.75 17.95
N THR A 1107 11.10 -34.90 17.51
CA THR A 1107 11.94 -35.17 16.31
C THR A 1107 12.87 -36.39 16.50
N LEU A 1108 13.42 -36.58 17.71
CA LEU A 1108 14.25 -37.75 18.04
C LEU A 1108 13.41 -39.05 18.15
N LYS A 1109 12.22 -38.94 18.74
CA LYS A 1109 11.23 -40.01 18.84
C LYS A 1109 10.77 -40.44 17.45
N ASP A 1110 10.53 -39.52 16.53
CA ASP A 1110 10.06 -39.84 15.17
C ASP A 1110 11.12 -40.50 14.30
N PHE A 1111 12.38 -40.05 14.39
CA PHE A 1111 13.50 -40.73 13.73
C PHE A 1111 13.69 -42.15 14.26
N THR A 1112 13.63 -42.33 15.59
CA THR A 1112 13.72 -43.66 16.22
C THR A 1112 12.49 -44.52 15.89
N ASN A 1113 11.31 -43.92 15.84
CA ASN A 1113 10.06 -44.57 15.47
C ASN A 1113 10.08 -45.06 14.03
N ASP A 1114 10.57 -44.29 13.07
CA ASP A 1114 10.66 -44.72 11.67
C ASP A 1114 11.57 -45.94 11.50
N MET A 1115 12.67 -46.00 12.26
CA MET A 1115 13.59 -47.14 12.26
C MET A 1115 12.99 -48.37 12.93
N VAL A 1116 12.26 -48.20 14.04
CA VAL A 1116 11.57 -49.30 14.75
C VAL A 1116 10.35 -49.80 13.96
N LYS A 1117 9.56 -48.91 13.35
CA LYS A 1117 8.37 -49.22 12.55
C LYS A 1117 8.70 -50.01 11.27
N GLY A 1118 9.85 -49.74 10.64
CA GLY A 1118 10.33 -50.49 9.49
C GLY A 1118 10.47 -51.98 9.80
N GLY A 1119 11.22 -52.32 10.85
CA GLY A 1119 11.39 -53.70 11.30
C GLY A 1119 10.14 -54.33 11.94
N PHE A 1120 9.27 -53.52 12.57
CA PHE A 1120 7.99 -53.98 13.12
C PHE A 1120 7.02 -54.46 12.01
N THR A 1121 6.92 -53.70 10.91
CA THR A 1121 6.07 -54.06 9.76
C THR A 1121 6.55 -55.38 9.13
N LEU A 1122 7.88 -55.54 9.00
CA LEU A 1122 8.51 -56.74 8.46
C LEU A 1122 8.36 -57.97 9.38
N THR A 1123 8.33 -57.75 10.70
CA THR A 1123 8.07 -58.81 11.69
C THR A 1123 6.63 -59.33 11.59
N LYS A 1124 5.66 -58.44 11.33
CA LYS A 1124 4.25 -58.80 11.11
C LYS A 1124 4.06 -59.73 9.89
N ASP A 1125 4.81 -59.50 8.82
CA ASP A 1125 4.78 -60.35 7.61
C ASP A 1125 5.42 -61.74 7.81
N LEU A 1126 6.31 -61.89 8.79
CA LEU A 1126 6.95 -63.17 9.12
C LEU A 1126 6.08 -64.08 10.00
N ILE A 1127 5.07 -63.52 10.70
CA ILE A 1127 4.12 -64.25 11.57
C ILE A 1127 3.42 -65.39 10.81
N GLY A 1128 3.06 -65.16 9.54
CA GLY A 1128 2.38 -66.15 8.71
C GLY A 1128 3.26 -67.32 8.22
N LYS A 1129 4.59 -67.21 8.33
CA LYS A 1129 5.54 -68.23 7.82
C LYS A 1129 6.15 -69.12 8.91
N VAL A 1130 6.12 -68.69 10.17
CA VAL A 1130 6.84 -69.35 11.28
C VAL A 1130 5.93 -70.24 12.13
N VAL A 1131 4.61 -70.01 12.14
CA VAL A 1131 3.66 -70.63 13.08
C VAL A 1131 2.84 -71.76 12.45
N THR A 1132 3.50 -72.76 11.85
CA THR A 1132 2.79 -73.95 11.31
C THR A 1132 3.35 -75.31 11.77
N SER A 1133 4.32 -75.35 12.70
CA SER A 1133 4.83 -76.64 13.22
C SER A 1133 4.66 -76.74 14.74
N PRO A 1134 3.72 -77.57 15.23
CA PRO A 1134 3.42 -77.71 16.66
C PRO A 1134 4.30 -78.78 17.32
N ASP A 1135 5.60 -78.52 17.48
CA ASP A 1135 6.48 -79.42 18.27
C ASP A 1135 7.36 -78.68 19.30
N LYS A 1136 6.78 -78.57 20.51
CA LYS A 1136 7.32 -78.87 21.86
C LYS A 1136 8.78 -78.46 22.21
N ALA A 1137 8.99 -77.19 22.60
CA ALA A 1137 9.74 -76.75 23.80
C ALA A 1137 9.95 -75.22 23.79
N LEU A 1138 9.98 -74.57 24.97
CA LEU A 1138 10.26 -73.13 25.14
C LEU A 1138 11.57 -72.68 24.42
N THR A 1139 12.58 -73.55 24.40
CA THR A 1139 13.88 -73.33 23.72
C THR A 1139 13.75 -73.25 22.20
N ALA A 1140 12.90 -74.06 21.56
CA ALA A 1140 12.71 -74.05 20.11
C ALA A 1140 11.97 -72.79 19.63
N ASN A 1141 11.00 -72.31 20.42
CA ASN A 1141 10.25 -71.08 20.12
C ASN A 1141 11.09 -69.82 20.30
N LEU A 1142 12.03 -69.81 21.26
CA LEU A 1142 12.95 -68.68 21.43
C LEU A 1142 13.91 -68.52 20.24
N LYS A 1143 14.38 -69.64 19.68
CA LYS A 1143 15.18 -69.65 18.45
C LYS A 1143 14.44 -69.03 17.27
N LEU A 1144 13.15 -69.34 17.14
CA LEU A 1144 12.30 -68.76 16.09
C LEU A 1144 12.11 -67.26 16.24
N VAL A 1145 12.02 -66.74 17.48
CA VAL A 1145 11.88 -65.31 17.76
C VAL A 1145 13.15 -64.54 17.38
N ILE A 1146 14.32 -65.00 17.83
CA ILE A 1146 15.58 -64.29 17.53
C ILE A 1146 15.91 -64.38 16.04
N ASN A 1147 15.71 -65.54 15.41
CA ASN A 1147 15.84 -65.67 13.96
C ASN A 1147 14.88 -64.74 13.18
N ALA A 1148 13.67 -64.51 13.70
CA ALA A 1148 12.72 -63.58 13.08
C ALA A 1148 13.19 -62.12 13.22
N TRP A 1149 13.76 -61.74 14.36
CA TRP A 1149 14.34 -60.41 14.58
C TRP A 1149 15.59 -60.19 13.71
N GLU A 1150 16.46 -61.18 13.60
CA GLU A 1150 17.60 -61.17 12.68
C GLU A 1150 17.13 -61.03 11.22
N THR A 1151 16.11 -61.78 10.82
CA THR A 1151 15.53 -61.69 9.47
C THR A 1151 14.89 -60.31 9.23
N ALA A 1152 14.23 -59.73 10.23
CA ALA A 1152 13.67 -58.38 10.12
C ALA A 1152 14.76 -57.31 10.00
N LEU A 1153 15.86 -57.45 10.74
CA LEU A 1153 17.01 -56.55 10.67
C LEU A 1153 17.76 -56.65 9.33
N ASP A 1154 17.95 -57.86 8.80
CA ASP A 1154 18.54 -58.11 7.48
C ASP A 1154 17.69 -57.54 6.34
N LYS A 1155 16.36 -57.72 6.40
CA LYS A 1155 15.44 -57.12 5.44
C LYS A 1155 15.39 -55.60 5.55
N PHE A 1156 15.47 -55.05 6.75
CA PHE A 1156 15.55 -53.60 6.96
C PHE A 1156 16.83 -53.02 6.36
N ALA A 1157 17.98 -53.69 6.57
CA ALA A 1157 19.25 -53.32 5.92
C ALA A 1157 19.13 -53.36 4.38
N THR A 1158 18.47 -54.40 3.86
CA THR A 1158 18.17 -54.52 2.43
C THR A 1158 17.30 -53.38 1.92
N GLU A 1159 16.26 -52.99 2.66
CA GLU A 1159 15.32 -51.94 2.25
C GLU A 1159 15.99 -50.56 2.21
N ILE A 1160 16.72 -50.17 3.27
CA ILE A 1160 17.35 -48.85 3.33
C ILE A 1160 18.47 -48.70 2.31
N PHE A 1161 19.24 -49.77 2.05
CA PHE A 1161 20.33 -49.77 1.07
C PHE A 1161 19.88 -50.26 -0.33
N SER A 1162 18.57 -50.35 -0.58
CA SER A 1162 18.03 -50.73 -1.90
C SER A 1162 18.09 -49.61 -2.94
N GLY A 1163 18.29 -48.36 -2.49
CA GLY A 1163 18.11 -47.17 -3.32
C GLY A 1163 16.66 -46.85 -3.66
N LYS A 1164 15.68 -47.54 -3.05
CA LYS A 1164 14.24 -47.29 -3.19
C LYS A 1164 13.73 -46.50 -1.98
N GLY A 1165 12.95 -45.45 -2.23
CA GLY A 1165 12.44 -44.56 -1.19
C GLY A 1165 13.45 -43.50 -0.73
N ASP A 1166 13.08 -42.72 0.28
CA ASP A 1166 13.83 -41.56 0.77
C ASP A 1166 14.48 -41.78 2.14
N ARG A 1167 14.26 -42.95 2.77
CA ARG A 1167 14.71 -43.25 4.14
C ARG A 1167 16.21 -43.08 4.34
N LEU A 1168 17.04 -43.67 3.48
CA LEU A 1168 18.49 -43.53 3.57
C LEU A 1168 18.95 -42.07 3.33
N SER A 1169 18.31 -41.36 2.41
CA SER A 1169 18.56 -39.93 2.17
C SER A 1169 18.30 -39.10 3.43
N LYS A 1170 17.19 -39.36 4.13
CA LYS A 1170 16.84 -38.71 5.41
C LYS A 1170 17.82 -39.06 6.54
N MET A 1171 18.34 -40.30 6.55
CA MET A 1171 19.31 -40.77 7.54
C MET A 1171 20.67 -40.09 7.41
N ILE A 1172 21.16 -39.85 6.19
CA ILE A 1172 22.48 -39.24 5.98
C ILE A 1172 22.44 -37.70 5.86
N ALA A 1173 21.27 -37.11 5.59
CA ALA A 1173 21.09 -35.67 5.40
C ALA A 1173 21.71 -34.85 6.54
N ASN A 1174 22.20 -33.65 6.21
CA ASN A 1174 22.82 -32.70 7.15
C ASN A 1174 24.02 -33.30 7.91
N GLY A 1175 24.67 -34.32 7.35
CA GLY A 1175 25.85 -34.94 7.95
C GLY A 1175 25.57 -35.73 9.24
N LYS A 1176 24.30 -36.12 9.49
CA LYS A 1176 23.89 -36.84 10.71
C LYS A 1176 24.69 -38.11 10.99
N MET A 1177 25.26 -38.73 9.95
CA MET A 1177 25.93 -40.02 10.04
C MET A 1177 27.44 -39.98 9.71
N ILE A 1178 28.11 -38.83 9.71
CA ILE A 1178 29.56 -38.74 9.40
C ILE A 1178 30.45 -39.21 10.58
N SER A 1179 31.64 -39.72 10.28
CA SER A 1179 32.50 -40.48 11.23
C SER A 1179 33.05 -39.68 12.43
N SER A 1180 33.20 -38.36 12.35
CA SER A 1180 33.68 -37.55 13.48
C SER A 1180 32.61 -37.32 14.55
N VAL A 1181 31.41 -37.86 14.36
CA VAL A 1181 30.16 -37.38 14.98
C VAL A 1181 29.26 -38.53 15.45
N THR A 1182 29.22 -39.66 14.74
CA THR A 1182 28.41 -40.83 15.10
C THR A 1182 29.10 -41.74 16.12
N VAL A 1183 28.40 -42.10 17.21
CA VAL A 1183 28.87 -43.13 18.15
C VAL A 1183 28.29 -44.48 17.72
N ILE A 1184 29.15 -45.44 17.38
CA ILE A 1184 28.75 -46.79 17.03
C ILE A 1184 28.74 -47.64 18.31
N PRO A 1185 27.56 -48.09 18.80
CA PRO A 1185 27.50 -48.90 20.01
C PRO A 1185 28.25 -50.22 19.84
N SER A 1186 28.94 -50.68 20.89
CA SER A 1186 29.65 -51.97 20.84
C SER A 1186 28.69 -53.16 20.94
N THR A 1187 29.07 -54.31 20.38
CA THR A 1187 28.30 -55.56 20.48
C THR A 1187 28.00 -55.94 21.95
N LYS A 1188 28.95 -55.68 22.88
CA LYS A 1188 28.77 -55.91 24.33
C LYS A 1188 27.66 -55.03 24.93
N GLU A 1189 27.60 -53.76 24.55
CA GLU A 1189 26.59 -52.82 25.07
C GLU A 1189 25.20 -53.09 24.50
N LEU A 1190 25.12 -53.55 23.26
CA LEU A 1190 23.87 -53.89 22.60
C LEU A 1190 23.30 -55.22 23.13
N ARG A 1191 24.16 -56.23 23.32
CA ARG A 1191 23.79 -57.54 23.89
C ARG A 1191 23.10 -57.38 25.25
N ALA A 1192 23.67 -56.57 26.15
CA ALA A 1192 23.10 -56.33 27.47
C ALA A 1192 21.69 -55.68 27.46
N ASP A 1193 21.37 -54.89 26.43
CA ASP A 1193 20.04 -54.29 26.28
C ASP A 1193 19.05 -55.26 25.63
N ILE A 1194 19.52 -56.03 24.63
CA ILE A 1194 18.74 -57.08 23.97
C ILE A 1194 18.35 -58.16 24.99
N ASP A 1195 19.28 -58.63 25.83
CA ASP A 1195 18.99 -59.60 26.89
C ASP A 1195 17.93 -59.08 27.85
N LYS A 1196 18.04 -57.82 28.30
CA LYS A 1196 17.03 -57.20 29.18
C LYS A 1196 15.66 -57.17 28.52
N ALA A 1197 15.57 -56.73 27.26
CA ALA A 1197 14.31 -56.68 26.51
C ALA A 1197 13.71 -58.09 26.31
N LEU A 1198 14.56 -59.06 26.00
CA LEU A 1198 14.20 -60.45 25.82
C LEU A 1198 13.61 -61.03 27.13
N TYR A 1199 14.32 -60.93 28.26
CA TYR A 1199 13.83 -61.45 29.54
C TYR A 1199 12.64 -60.66 30.09
N ALA A 1200 12.58 -59.33 29.90
CA ALA A 1200 11.43 -58.51 30.29
C ALA A 1200 10.14 -58.94 29.57
N THR A 1201 10.27 -59.45 28.34
CA THR A 1201 9.15 -59.98 27.54
C THR A 1201 8.84 -61.43 27.93
N LEU A 1202 9.85 -62.25 28.21
CA LEU A 1202 9.68 -63.68 28.55
C LEU A 1202 9.14 -63.92 29.97
N ILE A 1203 9.46 -63.07 30.96
CA ILE A 1203 9.06 -63.25 32.37
C ILE A 1203 7.53 -63.21 32.54
N PRO A 1204 6.82 -62.16 32.07
CA PRO A 1204 5.36 -62.10 32.18
C PRO A 1204 4.67 -63.24 31.42
N VAL A 1205 5.23 -63.65 30.28
CA VAL A 1205 4.73 -64.79 29.50
C VAL A 1205 4.86 -66.09 30.29
N GLY A 1206 6.03 -66.35 30.89
CA GLY A 1206 6.27 -67.52 31.73
C GLY A 1206 5.31 -67.60 32.92
N TRP A 1207 4.96 -66.45 33.51
CA TRP A 1207 3.96 -66.32 34.57
C TRP A 1207 2.54 -66.59 34.09
N LYS A 1208 2.15 -66.09 32.91
CA LYS A 1208 0.80 -66.22 32.35
C LYS A 1208 0.43 -67.67 32.03
N VAL A 1209 1.43 -68.53 31.80
CA VAL A 1209 1.25 -69.97 31.52
C VAL A 1209 1.60 -70.88 32.70
N SER A 1210 1.85 -70.30 33.88
CA SER A 1210 2.16 -71.02 35.11
C SER A 1210 0.88 -71.39 35.88
N ASN A 1211 0.77 -72.65 36.35
CA ASN A 1211 -0.37 -73.13 37.16
C ASN A 1211 -0.24 -72.82 38.67
N ARG A 1212 0.63 -71.87 39.04
CA ARG A 1212 0.76 -71.41 40.43
C ARG A 1212 -0.15 -70.20 40.66
N ASP A 1213 -0.84 -70.16 41.79
CA ASP A 1213 -1.40 -68.91 42.32
C ASP A 1213 -0.23 -67.98 42.64
N LEU A 1214 0.01 -67.01 41.76
CA LEU A 1214 1.15 -66.09 41.87
C LEU A 1214 0.81 -64.98 42.87
N ASN A 1215 1.19 -65.17 44.14
CA ASN A 1215 1.47 -64.04 45.03
C ASN A 1215 2.83 -63.42 44.64
N PRO A 1216 2.99 -62.09 44.69
CA PRO A 1216 4.25 -61.44 44.33
C PRO A 1216 5.40 -61.97 45.21
N LEU A 1217 6.35 -62.64 44.58
CA LEU A 1217 7.57 -63.14 45.22
C LEU A 1217 8.44 -61.96 45.65
N TYR A 1218 8.68 -61.83 46.96
CA TYR A 1218 9.82 -61.08 47.48
C TYR A 1218 11.07 -61.94 47.28
N ALA A 1219 11.90 -61.60 46.28
CA ALA A 1219 13.25 -62.15 46.21
C ALA A 1219 14.11 -61.45 47.28
N SER A 1220 14.40 -62.15 48.39
CA SER A 1220 15.43 -61.71 49.33
C SER A 1220 16.81 -61.94 48.70
N LEU A 1221 17.31 -60.97 47.94
CA LEU A 1221 18.73 -60.87 47.62
C LEU A 1221 19.38 -59.96 48.67
N ASN A 1222 20.19 -60.57 49.52
CA ASN A 1222 21.12 -59.89 50.43
C ASN A 1222 22.05 -58.98 49.60
N LEU A 1223 21.79 -57.68 49.60
CA LEU A 1223 22.76 -56.66 49.21
C LEU A 1223 22.82 -55.63 50.34
N SER A 1224 23.81 -55.83 51.20
CA SER A 1224 24.14 -54.95 52.32
C SER A 1224 24.53 -53.56 51.82
N HIS A 1225 23.93 -52.54 52.43
CA HIS A 1225 24.36 -51.14 52.39
C HIS A 1225 25.79 -50.95 52.95
N ARG A 1226 26.60 -50.12 52.29
CA ARG A 1226 27.35 -49.02 52.94
C ARG A 1226 27.43 -47.82 51.98
N PHE A 1227 27.00 -46.68 52.47
CA PHE A 1227 27.44 -45.36 52.01
C PHE A 1227 28.76 -45.04 52.73
N GLU A 1228 29.74 -44.48 52.04
CA GLU A 1228 30.56 -43.34 52.52
C GLU A 1228 31.46 -42.79 51.39
N GLU A 1229 31.86 -41.54 51.59
CA GLU A 1229 32.41 -40.53 50.67
C GLU A 1229 33.82 -40.79 50.09
N GLU A 1230 34.14 -39.97 49.08
CA GLU A 1230 35.43 -39.55 48.53
C GLU A 1230 36.73 -40.22 49.02
N THR A 1231 37.57 -40.71 48.09
CA THR A 1231 38.84 -40.06 47.69
C THR A 1231 39.65 -40.93 46.72
N ASP A 1232 40.11 -40.25 45.66
CA ASP A 1232 41.37 -40.33 44.92
C ASP A 1232 42.16 -41.64 44.65
N SER A 1233 42.72 -41.64 43.44
CA SER A 1233 43.91 -42.34 42.95
C SER A 1233 43.82 -43.81 42.48
N GLY A 1234 44.26 -44.01 41.24
CA GLY A 1234 45.21 -45.08 40.93
C GLY A 1234 44.70 -46.31 40.19
N GLN A 1235 44.87 -46.28 38.86
CA GLN A 1235 45.39 -47.36 38.01
C GLN A 1235 44.80 -48.79 38.06
N ARG A 1236 44.46 -49.22 36.84
CA ARG A 1236 44.69 -50.55 36.22
C ARG A 1236 43.84 -51.74 36.69
N ALA A 1237 43.08 -52.19 35.70
CA ALA A 1237 43.13 -53.52 35.09
C ALA A 1237 42.26 -54.64 35.67
N ASP A 1238 41.63 -55.29 34.69
CA ASP A 1238 41.18 -56.68 34.62
C ASP A 1238 39.83 -57.09 35.23
N SER A 1239 38.93 -57.46 34.30
CA SER A 1239 38.00 -58.61 34.36
C SER A 1239 36.83 -58.48 35.35
N ILE A 1240 35.54 -58.57 34.98
CA ILE A 1240 34.78 -59.23 33.91
C ILE A 1240 33.54 -58.36 33.61
#